data_AF-A0A0E0C404-F1
#
_entry.id   AF-A0A0E0C404-F1
#
_cell.length_a   1.000
_cell.length_b   1.000
_cell.length_c   1.000
_cell.angle_alpha   90.00
_cell.angle_beta   90.00
_cell.angle_gamma   90.00
#
_symmetry.space_group_name_H-M   'P 1'
#
loop_
_entity.id
_entity.type
_entity.pdbx_description
1 polymer ?
#
loop_
_entity_poly.entity_id
_entity_poly.type
_entity_poly.pdbx_seq_one_letter_code
_entity_poly.pdbx_strand_id
1 'polypeptide(L)'
;MRWGGRREWRRQWRLVSLFRWDQRGRSPVFGGWRYRASERQTSPGEFGLVEPVRFQHHRKAPANPRRVTMPSCPNRAAPYTLPRHPADRVHLVLLTAPTFTGPRRPSQSQPRPHNAKTPRFPTISARNQPGQKKKKQHAADEMRLHLALLAALLTLAAAAQPPFRGYYYLLDCGAAASTTDSRGLEWLPDGGYVTGGEPHQLPDQGLLDPALATRRDFPHEPGKKFCYELPVDRNRRYLLRPTFFYGASSPPPPVFDLIVDGTFWTAVNTTDDVLAGSASYYEAVFGASGRNMSFCLGVNPDYTSASPFINALQVIQLHDSVYNATNFTASAMGLIARTKFGSTDDVERYPNDTFNRYWQPFPDSKHAVSSTHNVTSADFWNLPPPGVFNTALVAEQDSPLVLQWPPIPLQNDSYYVALYFADTVSESSRTFNVYINDYSFYEGLIVTSAGLSVFATQWNLSGLTRVILAPVSGLPPLINAGEVFGLFPLGGYTFPRDARALEAIKRSLQNIPDDWNGDPCMPHGYAWTGVTCDKGQIPRVISLNFSSMGLSGYLSSDIARLTALTDISFANNSLSGPIPNLSNLRNLTRLHLQDNKLNGTVPQTLGIITSLRELFLQNNELDGAVPLNLLLNQGLTYQRN
;
A
#
# COMPACT_ATOMS: atom_id res chain seq x y z
N MET A 1 -29.89 -49.32 -22.95
CA MET A 1 -28.78 -50.24 -23.27
C MET A 1 -28.18 -49.83 -24.61
N ARG A 2 -26.85 -50.00 -24.74
CA ARG A 2 -25.91 -49.46 -25.75
C ARG A 2 -26.33 -49.57 -27.23
N TRP A 3 -25.76 -48.68 -28.05
CA TRP A 3 -25.02 -48.83 -29.33
C TRP A 3 -24.99 -47.41 -29.96
N GLY A 4 -23.94 -46.82 -30.53
CA GLY A 4 -22.57 -47.17 -30.87
C GLY A 4 -21.98 -46.02 -31.73
N GLY A 5 -20.71 -46.11 -32.12
CA GLY A 5 -20.24 -45.50 -33.38
C GLY A 5 -19.29 -44.29 -33.30
N ARG A 6 -18.03 -44.54 -33.66
CA ARG A 6 -16.96 -43.58 -33.98
C ARG A 6 -17.29 -42.72 -35.22
N ARG A 7 -16.75 -41.50 -35.31
CA ARG A 7 -15.67 -41.10 -36.27
C ARG A 7 -15.35 -39.60 -36.21
N GLU A 8 -14.08 -39.32 -36.44
CA GLU A 8 -13.42 -38.02 -36.62
C GLU A 8 -14.04 -37.15 -37.72
N TRP A 9 -13.95 -35.82 -37.54
CA TRP A 9 -13.63 -34.89 -38.63
C TRP A 9 -12.75 -33.74 -38.11
N ARG A 10 -11.76 -33.38 -38.95
CA ARG A 10 -10.87 -32.23 -38.81
C ARG A 10 -11.45 -30.99 -39.52
N ARG A 11 -10.94 -29.82 -39.08
CA ARG A 11 -10.67 -28.53 -39.79
C ARG A 11 -11.71 -27.39 -39.74
N GLN A 12 -11.23 -26.30 -39.12
CA GLN A 12 -10.98 -24.96 -39.67
C GLN A 12 -11.94 -23.78 -39.37
N TRP A 13 -11.31 -22.78 -38.73
CA TRP A 13 -11.52 -21.32 -38.71
C TRP A 13 -12.90 -20.73 -38.36
N ARG A 14 -12.91 -19.97 -37.25
CA ARG A 14 -13.43 -18.60 -37.20
C ARG A 14 -12.81 -17.84 -36.02
N LEU A 15 -11.91 -16.90 -36.34
CA LEU A 15 -11.69 -15.69 -35.56
C LEU A 15 -13.02 -14.92 -35.55
N VAL A 16 -13.70 -14.91 -34.42
CA VAL A 16 -14.76 -13.93 -34.12
C VAL A 16 -14.56 -13.48 -32.68
N SER A 17 -14.09 -12.25 -32.58
CA SER A 17 -14.34 -11.29 -31.52
C SER A 17 -15.52 -11.66 -30.59
N LEU A 18 -15.20 -11.92 -29.33
CA LEU A 18 -16.15 -11.79 -28.22
C LEU A 18 -15.63 -10.69 -27.29
N PHE A 19 -15.72 -9.44 -27.77
CA PHE A 19 -16.04 -8.34 -26.88
C PHE A 19 -17.49 -8.57 -26.44
N ARG A 20 -17.67 -9.16 -25.25
CA ARG A 20 -18.95 -9.14 -24.56
C ARG A 20 -18.85 -8.03 -23.52
N TRP A 21 -19.64 -6.98 -23.73
CA TRP A 21 -19.86 -5.95 -22.73
C TRP A 21 -20.44 -6.60 -21.46
N ASP A 22 -19.70 -6.54 -20.35
CA ASP A 22 -20.25 -6.75 -19.01
C ASP A 22 -20.27 -5.38 -18.31
N GLN A 23 -21.45 -5.01 -17.81
CA GLN A 23 -21.81 -3.76 -17.15
C GLN A 23 -21.23 -3.68 -15.71
N ARG A 24 -20.03 -4.20 -15.49
CA ARG A 24 -19.35 -4.18 -14.19
C ARG A 24 -18.08 -3.36 -14.32
N GLY A 25 -18.12 -2.12 -13.86
CA GLY A 25 -16.99 -1.18 -13.79
C GLY A 25 -15.83 -1.72 -12.94
N ARG A 26 -15.07 -2.66 -13.50
CA ARG A 26 -13.77 -3.08 -12.99
C ARG A 26 -12.70 -2.30 -13.75
N SER A 27 -11.81 -1.63 -13.02
CA SER A 27 -10.50 -1.28 -13.55
C SER A 27 -9.86 -2.56 -14.11
N PRO A 28 -9.23 -2.51 -15.30
CA PRO A 28 -8.48 -3.65 -15.80
C PRO A 28 -7.41 -4.02 -14.78
N VAL A 29 -7.14 -5.32 -14.66
CA VAL A 29 -6.08 -5.88 -13.83
C VAL A 29 -4.82 -5.03 -14.00
N PHE A 30 -4.40 -4.33 -12.94
CA PHE A 30 -3.06 -3.77 -12.86
C PHE A 30 -2.11 -4.97 -12.88
N GLY A 31 -1.66 -5.35 -14.07
CA GLY A 31 -0.46 -6.16 -14.18
C GLY A 31 0.66 -5.30 -13.62
N GLY A 32 1.00 -5.51 -12.34
CA GLY A 32 2.20 -4.93 -11.77
C GLY A 32 3.38 -5.59 -12.47
N TRP A 33 3.95 -4.90 -13.45
CA TRP A 33 5.11 -5.38 -14.20
C TRP A 33 6.35 -4.68 -13.67
N ARG A 34 7.34 -5.48 -13.27
CA ARG A 34 8.43 -5.06 -12.40
C ARG A 34 9.74 -4.78 -13.12
N TYR A 35 10.53 -3.94 -12.47
CA TYR A 35 11.98 -3.92 -12.59
C TYR A 35 12.63 -4.99 -11.71
N ARG A 36 13.56 -5.72 -12.33
CA ARG A 36 14.36 -6.80 -11.77
C ARG A 36 15.28 -6.28 -10.65
N ALA A 37 15.05 -6.68 -9.40
CA ALA A 37 16.08 -6.66 -8.36
C ALA A 37 16.80 -8.01 -8.40
N SER A 38 17.97 -8.04 -9.02
CA SER A 38 18.89 -9.16 -8.89
C SER A 38 19.69 -8.95 -7.60
N GLU A 39 19.29 -9.57 -6.49
CA GLU A 39 20.24 -9.85 -5.41
C GLU A 39 21.20 -10.93 -5.92
N ARG A 40 22.18 -10.51 -6.74
CA ARG A 40 23.23 -11.41 -7.21
C ARG A 40 24.27 -11.52 -6.10
N GLN A 41 24.31 -12.68 -5.46
CA GLN A 41 25.49 -13.10 -4.72
C GLN A 41 26.62 -13.32 -5.71
N THR A 42 27.66 -12.48 -5.62
CA THR A 42 28.95 -12.75 -6.25
C THR A 42 29.82 -13.57 -5.31
N SER A 43 30.26 -14.74 -5.78
CA SER A 43 31.50 -15.37 -5.31
C SER A 43 32.09 -16.27 -6.42
N PRO A 44 33.42 -16.47 -6.43
CA PRO A 44 34.21 -16.53 -7.66
C PRO A 44 34.57 -17.96 -8.11
N GLY A 45 34.75 -18.12 -9.43
CA GLY A 45 35.60 -19.17 -10.02
C GLY A 45 34.85 -20.29 -10.76
N GLU A 46 34.84 -20.21 -12.10
CA GLU A 46 35.55 -21.12 -13.01
C GLU A 46 34.94 -20.99 -14.42
N PHE A 47 35.80 -20.58 -15.36
CA PHE A 47 35.46 -20.46 -16.77
C PHE A 47 35.33 -21.86 -17.39
N GLY A 48 34.09 -22.28 -17.69
CA GLY A 48 33.80 -23.39 -18.59
C GLY A 48 33.23 -22.87 -19.91
N LEU A 49 34.05 -22.93 -20.97
CA LEU A 49 33.64 -22.67 -22.35
C LEU A 49 32.55 -23.66 -22.78
N VAL A 50 31.41 -23.16 -23.28
CA VAL A 50 30.47 -23.96 -24.08
C VAL A 50 30.07 -23.17 -25.33
N GLU A 51 30.35 -23.77 -26.49
CA GLU A 51 30.15 -23.24 -27.83
C GLU A 51 28.66 -23.03 -28.20
N PRO A 52 28.34 -22.09 -29.13
CA PRO A 52 26.99 -21.91 -29.62
C PRO A 52 26.61 -22.92 -30.73
N VAL A 53 25.51 -23.63 -30.52
CA VAL A 53 24.85 -24.49 -31.50
C VAL A 53 24.21 -23.65 -32.61
N ARG A 54 24.69 -23.86 -33.85
CA ARG A 54 24.13 -23.33 -35.11
C ARG A 54 22.73 -23.90 -35.37
N PHE A 55 21.76 -23.02 -35.63
CA PHE A 55 20.55 -23.38 -36.39
C PHE A 55 20.63 -22.82 -37.81
N GLN A 56 20.71 -23.73 -38.78
CA GLN A 56 20.60 -23.46 -40.21
C GLN A 56 19.12 -23.29 -40.59
N HIS A 57 18.80 -22.23 -41.33
CA HIS A 57 17.54 -22.12 -42.06
C HIS A 57 17.80 -22.02 -43.56
N HIS A 58 17.32 -23.03 -44.28
CA HIS A 58 17.37 -23.15 -45.73
C HIS A 58 16.46 -22.13 -46.40
N ARG A 59 17.03 -21.40 -47.37
CA ARG A 59 16.33 -20.61 -48.38
C ARG A 59 15.47 -21.52 -49.28
N LYS A 60 14.28 -21.04 -49.63
CA LYS A 60 13.70 -21.19 -50.99
C LYS A 60 12.75 -20.02 -51.28
N ALA A 61 13.08 -19.26 -52.31
CA ALA A 61 12.18 -18.29 -52.96
C ALA A 61 11.18 -19.02 -53.87
N PRO A 62 10.05 -18.39 -54.26
CA PRO A 62 10.03 -17.79 -55.60
C PRO A 62 9.16 -16.51 -55.78
N ALA A 63 9.59 -15.72 -56.77
CA ALA A 63 8.85 -14.94 -57.79
C ALA A 63 7.71 -13.95 -57.41
N ASN A 64 7.95 -12.67 -57.74
CA ASN A 64 6.99 -11.60 -58.06
C ASN A 64 6.69 -11.65 -59.60
N PRO A 65 5.77 -10.87 -60.24
CA PRO A 65 5.09 -9.65 -59.77
C PRO A 65 3.60 -9.47 -60.19
N ARG A 66 2.91 -8.45 -59.64
CA ARG A 66 1.99 -7.59 -60.41
C ARG A 66 1.75 -6.24 -59.72
N ARG A 67 1.98 -5.17 -60.50
CA ARG A 67 1.74 -3.75 -60.21
C ARG A 67 0.24 -3.49 -60.01
N VAL A 68 -0.10 -2.70 -58.99
CA VAL A 68 -1.29 -1.84 -59.01
C VAL A 68 -0.85 -0.45 -58.53
N THR A 69 -1.02 0.52 -59.42
CA THR A 69 -0.83 1.96 -59.23
C THR A 69 -1.98 2.55 -58.40
N MET A 70 -1.67 3.40 -57.42
CA MET A 70 -2.64 4.31 -56.78
C MET A 70 -2.21 5.77 -57.00
N PRO A 71 -3.15 6.73 -57.12
CA PRO A 71 -2.87 8.08 -57.59
C PRO A 71 -2.43 9.03 -56.46
N SER A 72 -1.60 9.99 -56.86
CA SER A 72 -1.09 11.13 -56.10
C SER A 72 -2.17 12.16 -55.74
N CYS A 73 -2.11 12.71 -54.52
CA CYS A 73 -2.77 13.96 -54.15
C CYS A 73 -1.83 14.86 -53.30
N PRO A 74 -2.02 16.19 -53.32
CA PRO A 74 -0.93 17.16 -53.31
C PRO A 74 -0.59 17.78 -51.94
N ASN A 75 0.63 18.31 -51.86
CA ASN A 75 1.18 19.14 -50.78
C ASN A 75 0.32 20.37 -50.47
N ARG A 76 -0.06 20.55 -49.20
CA ARG A 76 -0.24 21.87 -48.59
C ARG A 76 0.03 21.79 -47.09
N ALA A 77 1.15 22.39 -46.68
CA ALA A 77 1.51 22.57 -45.27
C ALA A 77 0.63 23.65 -44.63
N ALA A 78 0.04 23.33 -43.48
CA ALA A 78 -0.48 24.28 -42.51
C ALA A 78 0.18 23.97 -41.16
N PRO A 79 0.56 24.97 -40.34
CA PRO A 79 1.27 24.73 -39.10
C PRO A 79 0.35 24.01 -38.11
N TYR A 80 0.74 22.80 -37.70
CA TYR A 80 0.10 22.07 -36.62
C TYR A 80 0.39 22.79 -35.30
N THR A 81 -0.60 23.50 -34.76
CA THR A 81 -0.66 23.76 -33.33
C THR A 81 -0.85 22.43 -32.60
N LEU A 82 0.12 22.06 -31.76
CA LEU A 82 0.06 20.87 -30.91
C LEU A 82 -1.21 20.93 -30.03
N PRO A 83 -1.99 19.84 -29.94
CA PRO A 83 -3.18 19.82 -29.10
C PRO A 83 -2.79 19.94 -27.62
N ARG A 84 -3.51 20.80 -26.88
CA ARG A 84 -3.39 20.85 -25.41
C ARG A 84 -3.86 19.52 -24.83
N HIS A 85 -2.98 18.85 -24.09
CA HIS A 85 -3.28 17.62 -23.39
C HIS A 85 -4.30 17.89 -22.26
N PRO A 86 -5.29 17.02 -22.01
CA PRO A 86 -6.29 17.21 -20.95
C PRO A 86 -5.76 16.86 -19.54
N ALA A 87 -4.46 17.03 -19.28
CA ALA A 87 -3.84 16.75 -17.98
C ALA A 87 -3.87 17.98 -17.05
N ASP A 88 -3.74 17.74 -15.75
CA ASP A 88 -3.58 18.79 -14.74
C ASP A 88 -2.37 19.70 -15.05
N ARG A 89 -2.34 20.90 -14.47
CA ARG A 89 -1.20 21.82 -14.61
C ARG A 89 0.07 21.13 -14.07
N VAL A 90 1.15 21.17 -14.85
CA VAL A 90 2.48 20.73 -14.37
C VAL A 90 3.01 21.77 -13.40
N HIS A 91 3.54 21.30 -12.27
CA HIS A 91 4.04 22.13 -11.19
C HIS A 91 5.57 22.11 -11.14
N LEU A 92 6.16 23.29 -10.96
CA LEU A 92 7.58 23.48 -10.65
C LEU A 92 7.73 23.86 -9.19
N VAL A 93 8.67 23.22 -8.50
CA VAL A 93 9.09 23.61 -7.15
C VAL A 93 10.53 24.10 -7.24
N LEU A 94 10.71 25.41 -7.08
CA LEU A 94 12.02 26.06 -7.07
C LEU A 94 12.63 26.03 -5.66
N LEU A 95 13.93 25.80 -5.59
CA LEU A 95 14.70 25.94 -4.37
C LEU A 95 15.11 27.40 -4.22
N THR A 96 14.53 28.13 -3.26
CA THR A 96 14.99 29.48 -2.95
C THR A 96 16.19 29.41 -2.01
N ALA A 97 17.35 29.89 -2.46
CA ALA A 97 18.46 30.19 -1.55
C ALA A 97 18.01 31.26 -0.53
N PRO A 98 18.42 31.18 0.75
CA PRO A 98 18.08 32.21 1.72
C PRO A 98 18.84 33.50 1.38
N THR A 99 18.16 34.45 0.73
CA THR A 99 18.68 35.81 0.60
C THR A 99 18.63 36.50 1.96
N PHE A 100 19.79 36.59 2.61
CA PHE A 100 20.01 37.46 3.76
C PHE A 100 19.81 38.91 3.34
N THR A 101 18.62 39.45 3.57
CA THR A 101 18.38 40.89 3.61
C THR A 101 17.57 41.19 4.87
N GLY A 102 18.26 41.68 5.89
CA GLY A 102 17.61 42.10 7.13
C GLY A 102 16.75 43.35 6.88
N PRO A 103 15.49 43.39 7.33
CA PRO A 103 14.75 44.63 7.40
C PRO A 103 14.95 45.29 8.77
N ARG A 104 15.25 46.58 8.72
CA ARG A 104 15.25 47.52 9.84
C ARG A 104 13.92 47.47 10.60
N ARG A 105 14.01 47.48 11.94
CA ARG A 105 12.88 47.71 12.85
C ARG A 105 12.19 49.07 12.58
N PRO A 106 10.86 49.11 12.67
CA PRO A 106 10.17 50.21 13.31
C PRO A 106 9.48 49.76 14.61
N SER A 107 9.52 50.68 15.56
CA SER A 107 8.92 50.67 16.89
C SER A 107 7.39 50.67 16.88
N GLN A 108 6.77 50.01 17.86
CA GLN A 108 5.62 50.43 18.70
C GLN A 108 5.03 49.16 19.37
N SER A 109 5.17 48.94 20.68
CA SER A 109 4.46 49.53 21.84
C SER A 109 3.14 48.84 22.18
N GLN A 110 3.10 48.24 23.39
CA GLN A 110 1.98 48.03 24.35
C GLN A 110 2.02 46.62 24.97
N PRO A 111 1.36 46.35 26.12
CA PRO A 111 1.59 46.91 27.45
C PRO A 111 1.81 45.80 28.53
N ARG A 112 2.21 46.20 29.74
CA ARG A 112 2.46 45.33 30.92
C ARG A 112 1.16 44.77 31.54
N PRO A 113 1.30 43.70 32.35
CA PRO A 113 0.66 43.65 33.66
C PRO A 113 1.66 43.50 34.82
N HIS A 114 1.12 43.74 36.02
CA HIS A 114 1.77 44.15 37.26
C HIS A 114 2.53 43.07 38.07
N ASN A 115 3.47 43.59 38.88
CA ASN A 115 4.34 43.01 39.90
C ASN A 115 3.67 42.22 41.05
N ALA A 116 4.44 41.27 41.62
CA ALA A 116 4.74 41.19 43.07
C ALA A 116 6.00 40.31 43.30
N LYS A 117 7.16 40.91 43.59
CA LYS A 117 7.85 41.05 44.90
C LYS A 117 8.49 39.77 45.47
N THR A 118 9.82 39.72 45.43
CA THR A 118 10.70 38.92 46.30
C THR A 118 11.72 39.83 47.01
N PRO A 119 12.04 39.60 48.30
CA PRO A 119 12.86 40.52 49.11
C PRO A 119 14.37 40.21 49.10
N ARG A 120 15.18 41.25 49.35
CA ARG A 120 16.63 41.21 49.64
C ARG A 120 16.88 41.06 51.14
N PHE A 121 18.01 40.43 51.50
CA PHE A 121 18.76 40.63 52.75
C PHE A 121 20.24 40.20 52.55
N PRO A 122 21.21 40.60 53.43
CA PRO A 122 22.47 41.19 53.01
C PRO A 122 23.72 40.34 53.35
N THR A 123 24.85 40.82 52.83
CA THR A 123 26.22 40.33 52.99
C THR A 123 26.71 40.34 54.44
N ILE A 124 27.24 39.21 54.93
CA ILE A 124 28.09 39.15 56.13
C ILE A 124 29.30 38.23 55.86
N SER A 125 30.46 38.74 56.27
CA SER A 125 31.80 38.15 56.21
C SER A 125 31.94 36.86 57.04
N ALA A 126 32.65 35.85 56.51
CA ALA A 126 32.97 34.62 57.24
C ALA A 126 34.50 34.44 57.40
N ARG A 127 34.91 34.37 58.67
CA ARG A 127 36.26 34.11 59.18
C ARG A 127 36.55 32.60 59.14
N ASN A 128 37.75 32.23 58.70
CA ASN A 128 38.26 30.85 58.63
C ASN A 128 38.37 30.16 60.00
N GLN A 129 37.94 28.89 60.10
CA GLN A 129 38.49 27.91 61.04
C GLN A 129 38.60 26.51 60.37
N PRO A 130 39.65 25.71 60.65
CA PRO A 130 39.99 24.51 59.88
C PRO A 130 39.53 23.23 60.59
N GLY A 131 38.58 22.50 59.99
CA GLY A 131 38.14 21.20 60.51
C GLY A 131 37.26 20.35 59.58
N GLN A 132 37.10 20.72 58.30
CA GLN A 132 36.16 20.07 57.37
C GLN A 132 36.79 19.52 56.08
N LYS A 133 38.10 19.20 56.07
CA LYS A 133 38.74 18.68 54.84
C LYS A 133 38.40 17.21 54.54
N LYS A 134 38.18 16.34 55.55
CA LYS A 134 37.89 14.91 55.30
C LYS A 134 36.43 14.59 54.91
N LYS A 135 35.43 15.36 55.38
CA LYS A 135 34.02 15.18 54.98
C LYS A 135 33.69 15.73 53.59
N LYS A 136 34.41 16.77 53.14
CA LYS A 136 34.24 17.34 51.79
C LYS A 136 34.85 16.46 50.69
N GLN A 137 35.91 15.71 50.99
CA GLN A 137 36.53 14.79 50.03
C GLN A 137 35.62 13.59 49.74
N HIS A 138 35.05 12.95 50.76
CA HIS A 138 34.10 11.84 50.59
C HIS A 138 32.81 12.27 49.86
N ALA A 139 32.28 13.46 50.15
CA ALA A 139 31.12 13.98 49.44
C ALA A 139 31.42 14.34 47.97
N ALA A 140 32.65 14.76 47.66
CA ALA A 140 33.08 15.05 46.29
C ALA A 140 33.31 13.78 45.47
N ASP A 141 33.81 12.70 46.08
CA ASP A 141 34.00 11.41 45.40
C ASP A 141 32.66 10.66 45.21
N GLU A 142 31.74 10.72 46.16
CA GLU A 142 30.34 10.25 45.99
C GLU A 142 29.63 11.01 44.87
N MET A 143 29.78 12.34 44.80
CA MET A 143 29.18 13.16 43.74
C MET A 143 29.82 12.89 42.38
N ARG A 144 31.12 12.56 42.31
CA ARG A 144 31.81 12.13 41.08
C ARG A 144 31.39 10.73 40.66
N LEU A 145 31.18 9.80 41.60
CA LEU A 145 30.67 8.47 41.32
C LEU A 145 29.21 8.53 40.82
N HIS A 146 28.38 9.39 41.40
CA HIS A 146 27.03 9.66 40.91
C HIS A 146 27.01 10.38 39.56
N LEU A 147 27.90 11.34 39.31
CA LEU A 147 28.04 11.97 37.99
C LEU A 147 28.56 10.98 36.94
N ALA A 148 29.47 10.08 37.32
CA ALA A 148 30.00 9.02 36.45
C ALA A 148 28.96 7.92 36.21
N LEU A 149 28.12 7.58 37.19
CA LEU A 149 26.97 6.69 37.00
C LEU A 149 25.87 7.35 36.15
N LEU A 150 25.59 8.63 36.35
CA LEU A 150 24.67 9.38 35.48
C LEU A 150 25.22 9.52 34.08
N ALA A 151 26.51 9.78 33.91
CA ALA A 151 27.18 9.79 32.61
C ALA A 151 27.20 8.38 31.99
N ALA A 152 27.42 7.32 32.77
CA ALA A 152 27.34 5.94 32.31
C ALA A 152 25.91 5.55 31.90
N LEU A 153 24.90 5.98 32.66
CA LEU A 153 23.47 5.81 32.37
C LEU A 153 23.03 6.66 31.17
N LEU A 154 23.63 7.83 30.95
CA LEU A 154 23.44 8.67 29.76
C LEU A 154 24.17 8.09 28.54
N THR A 155 25.31 7.42 28.71
CA THR A 155 25.99 6.69 27.62
C THR A 155 25.32 5.34 27.30
N LEU A 156 24.58 4.76 28.25
CA LEU A 156 23.73 3.57 28.03
C LEU A 156 22.35 3.92 27.45
N ALA A 157 22.02 5.22 27.35
CA ALA A 157 20.81 5.72 26.71
C ALA A 157 21.12 6.54 25.44
N ALA A 158 22.17 6.18 24.70
CA ALA A 158 22.16 6.37 23.26
C ALA A 158 21.16 5.37 22.65
N ALA A 159 19.86 5.54 22.98
CA ALA A 159 18.80 4.88 22.26
C ALA A 159 18.99 5.27 20.80
N ALA A 160 19.34 4.30 19.96
CA ALA A 160 19.38 4.48 18.52
C ALA A 160 18.08 5.19 18.12
N GLN A 161 18.19 6.31 17.41
CA GLN A 161 16.99 6.98 16.90
C GLN A 161 16.20 5.94 16.09
N PRO A 162 14.86 5.91 16.22
CA PRO A 162 14.07 4.95 15.46
C PRO A 162 14.39 5.10 13.97
N PRO A 163 14.50 3.98 13.23
CA PRO A 163 14.93 3.98 11.83
C PRO A 163 14.05 4.86 10.95
N PHE A 164 12.77 4.99 11.31
CA PHE A 164 11.81 5.86 10.65
C PHE A 164 11.15 6.79 11.67
N ARG A 165 10.74 7.97 11.19
CA ARG A 165 9.95 8.91 12.00
C ARG A 165 8.47 8.53 11.92
N GLY A 166 7.80 8.47 13.07
CA GLY A 166 6.37 8.13 13.15
C GLY A 166 6.12 6.63 13.24
N TYR A 167 4.90 6.21 12.92
CA TYR A 167 4.52 4.80 12.90
C TYR A 167 5.21 4.07 11.75
N TYR A 168 5.79 2.91 12.06
CA TYR A 168 6.24 1.98 11.06
C TYR A 168 6.09 0.54 11.54
N TYR A 169 5.88 -0.36 10.59
CA TYR A 169 5.81 -1.80 10.79
C TYR A 169 6.72 -2.45 9.76
N LEU A 170 7.70 -3.19 10.23
CA LEU A 170 8.49 -4.11 9.41
C LEU A 170 8.13 -5.51 9.90
N LEU A 171 7.20 -6.16 9.23
CA LEU A 171 6.70 -7.48 9.65
C LEU A 171 7.39 -8.57 8.85
N ASP A 172 7.96 -9.54 9.56
CA ASP A 172 8.44 -10.84 9.05
C ASP A 172 7.31 -11.85 9.23
N CYS A 173 6.64 -12.16 8.13
CA CYS A 173 5.37 -12.88 8.13
C CYS A 173 5.60 -14.36 8.32
N GLY A 174 5.17 -14.90 9.47
CA GLY A 174 5.40 -16.30 9.84
C GLY A 174 6.61 -16.52 10.75
N ALA A 175 7.35 -15.45 11.09
CA ALA A 175 8.42 -15.53 12.07
C ALA A 175 7.88 -15.70 13.50
N ALA A 176 8.63 -16.45 14.32
CA ALA A 176 8.31 -16.66 15.73
C ALA A 176 8.96 -15.61 16.65
N ALA A 177 9.98 -14.90 16.17
CA ALA A 177 10.75 -13.93 16.93
C ALA A 177 11.25 -12.82 16.01
N SER A 178 11.61 -11.67 16.60
CA SER A 178 12.18 -10.56 15.85
C SER A 178 13.54 -10.94 15.24
N THR A 179 13.80 -10.44 14.04
CA THR A 179 15.08 -10.58 13.34
C THR A 179 15.65 -9.20 13.00
N THR A 180 16.93 -9.12 12.66
CA THR A 180 17.54 -7.86 12.22
C THR A 180 18.28 -8.11 10.91
N ASP A 181 17.99 -7.29 9.91
CA ASP A 181 18.63 -7.43 8.60
C ASP A 181 20.05 -6.84 8.58
N SER A 182 20.76 -7.05 7.47
CA SER A 182 22.12 -6.53 7.27
C SER A 182 22.24 -5.01 7.32
N ARG A 183 21.11 -4.29 7.24
CA ARG A 183 21.03 -2.83 7.30
C ARG A 183 20.67 -2.32 8.70
N GLY A 184 20.54 -3.22 9.69
CA GLY A 184 20.21 -2.88 11.07
C GLY A 184 18.73 -2.56 11.28
N LEU A 185 17.85 -2.93 10.35
CA LEU A 185 16.41 -2.81 10.55
C LEU A 185 15.89 -4.03 11.31
N GLU A 186 15.18 -3.79 12.40
CA GLU A 186 14.49 -4.83 13.16
C GLU A 186 13.15 -5.17 12.49
N TRP A 187 12.96 -6.46 12.23
CA TRP A 187 11.74 -7.04 11.70
C TRP A 187 10.99 -7.78 12.81
N LEU A 188 9.71 -7.48 12.98
CA LEU A 188 8.85 -8.01 14.03
C LEU A 188 8.06 -9.23 13.52
N PRO A 189 7.77 -10.21 14.38
CA PRO A 189 6.84 -11.28 14.04
C PRO A 189 5.43 -10.71 13.81
N ASP A 190 4.72 -11.28 12.84
CA ASP A 190 3.47 -10.72 12.33
C ASP A 190 2.21 -11.15 13.10
N GLY A 191 2.31 -12.18 13.96
CA GLY A 191 1.17 -12.82 14.63
C GLY A 191 0.32 -11.89 15.50
N GLY A 192 0.86 -10.75 15.97
CA GLY A 192 0.11 -9.75 16.72
C GLY A 192 -0.80 -8.86 15.86
N TYR A 193 -0.68 -8.94 14.54
CA TYR A 193 -1.35 -8.05 13.59
C TYR A 193 -2.29 -8.77 12.63
N VAL A 194 -2.27 -10.11 12.61
CA VAL A 194 -3.02 -10.94 11.65
C VAL A 194 -3.87 -11.95 12.39
N THR A 195 -4.99 -12.32 11.78
CA THR A 195 -5.82 -13.45 12.24
C THR A 195 -5.85 -14.51 11.15
N GLY A 196 -5.61 -15.76 11.52
CA GLY A 196 -5.55 -16.89 10.60
C GLY A 196 -4.23 -17.01 9.84
N GLY A 197 -4.17 -18.03 8.98
CA GLY A 197 -2.98 -18.40 8.21
C GLY A 197 -1.91 -19.11 9.06
N GLU A 198 -1.17 -20.00 8.42
CA GLU A 198 -0.16 -20.85 9.05
C GLU A 198 1.26 -20.33 8.75
N PRO A 199 2.14 -20.24 9.76
CA PRO A 199 3.53 -19.87 9.57
C PRO A 199 4.35 -21.03 9.00
N HIS A 200 5.21 -20.74 8.02
CA HIS A 200 6.12 -21.69 7.40
C HIS A 200 7.55 -21.15 7.35
N GLN A 201 8.51 -22.03 7.62
CA GLN A 201 9.94 -21.74 7.51
C GLN A 201 10.44 -22.27 6.16
N LEU A 202 11.19 -21.46 5.42
CA LEU A 202 11.76 -21.85 4.13
C LEU A 202 13.12 -22.56 4.31
N PRO A 203 13.47 -23.54 3.45
CA PRO A 203 14.63 -24.41 3.64
C PRO A 203 16.00 -23.71 3.57
N ASP A 204 16.12 -22.57 2.88
CA ASP A 204 17.40 -21.89 2.61
C ASP A 204 17.68 -20.67 3.50
N GLN A 205 17.36 -20.75 4.80
CA GLN A 205 17.38 -19.60 5.73
C GLN A 205 18.71 -18.83 5.79
N GLY A 206 19.84 -19.53 5.65
CA GLY A 206 21.17 -18.92 5.80
C GLY A 206 21.63 -18.08 4.60
N LEU A 207 20.90 -18.14 3.47
CA LEU A 207 21.25 -17.44 2.23
C LEU A 207 20.29 -16.30 1.89
N LEU A 208 19.12 -16.27 2.52
CA LEU A 208 18.07 -15.29 2.27
C LEU A 208 18.17 -14.11 3.24
N ASP A 209 17.69 -12.94 2.82
CA ASP A 209 17.38 -11.84 3.77
C ASP A 209 16.44 -12.41 4.85
N PRO A 210 16.66 -12.12 6.15
CA PRO A 210 15.80 -12.65 7.22
C PRO A 210 14.30 -12.50 6.96
N ALA A 211 13.89 -11.37 6.36
CA ALA A 211 12.48 -11.09 6.03
C ALA A 211 11.90 -11.99 4.91
N LEU A 212 12.73 -12.82 4.27
CA LEU A 212 12.35 -13.80 3.26
C LEU A 212 12.46 -15.23 3.76
N ALA A 213 13.08 -15.48 4.92
CA ALA A 213 13.32 -16.81 5.44
C ALA A 213 12.04 -17.50 5.95
N THR A 214 10.99 -16.72 6.20
CA THR A 214 9.68 -17.21 6.63
C THR A 214 8.57 -16.71 5.71
N ARG A 215 7.42 -17.39 5.76
CA ARG A 215 6.18 -16.93 5.11
C ARG A 215 4.97 -17.35 5.93
N ARG A 216 3.87 -16.63 5.77
CA ARG A 216 2.54 -17.04 6.23
C ARG A 216 1.68 -17.46 5.04
N ASP A 217 1.13 -18.67 5.09
CA ASP A 217 0.26 -19.23 4.07
C ASP A 217 -1.20 -19.20 4.57
N PHE A 218 -2.14 -18.68 3.79
CA PHE A 218 -3.56 -18.62 4.13
C PHE A 218 -4.35 -19.69 3.38
N PRO A 219 -5.48 -20.17 3.91
CA PRO A 219 -6.26 -21.21 3.26
C PRO A 219 -6.86 -20.70 1.94
N HIS A 220 -6.91 -21.57 0.93
CA HIS A 220 -7.60 -21.27 -0.33
C HIS A 220 -9.11 -21.39 -0.14
N GLU A 221 -9.75 -20.27 0.18
CA GLU A 221 -11.20 -20.17 0.36
C GLU A 221 -11.76 -19.11 -0.60
N PRO A 222 -12.29 -19.51 -1.77
CA PRO A 222 -12.73 -18.57 -2.80
C PRO A 222 -13.72 -17.53 -2.30
N GLY A 223 -13.47 -16.25 -2.60
CA GLY A 223 -14.30 -15.14 -2.16
C GLY A 223 -14.04 -14.68 -0.72
N LYS A 224 -13.04 -15.24 -0.03
CA LYS A 224 -12.62 -14.78 1.30
C LYS A 224 -11.35 -13.93 1.23
N LYS A 225 -11.12 -13.15 2.28
CA LYS A 225 -9.92 -12.35 2.46
C LYS A 225 -9.36 -12.52 3.87
N PHE A 226 -8.04 -12.44 3.99
CA PHE A 226 -7.32 -12.52 5.25
C PHE A 226 -6.53 -11.24 5.45
N CYS A 227 -6.70 -10.59 6.61
CA CYS A 227 -6.26 -9.22 6.81
C CYS A 227 -5.29 -9.08 7.97
N TYR A 228 -4.29 -8.24 7.76
CA TYR A 228 -3.51 -7.56 8.78
C TYR A 228 -4.26 -6.31 9.23
N GLU A 229 -4.33 -6.07 10.53
CA GLU A 229 -4.94 -4.89 11.16
C GLU A 229 -3.85 -4.07 11.86
N LEU A 230 -3.52 -2.92 11.29
CA LEU A 230 -2.38 -2.12 11.71
C LEU A 230 -2.83 -0.79 12.31
N PRO A 231 -2.48 -0.46 13.55
CA PRO A 231 -2.72 0.87 14.11
C PRO A 231 -2.00 1.95 13.28
N VAL A 232 -2.71 3.03 12.96
CA VAL A 232 -2.18 4.14 12.17
C VAL A 232 -2.73 5.48 12.67
N ASP A 233 -2.02 6.55 12.35
CA ASP A 233 -2.50 7.91 12.55
C ASP A 233 -3.46 8.30 11.41
N ARG A 234 -4.65 8.75 11.80
CA ARG A 234 -5.65 9.25 10.87
C ARG A 234 -5.11 10.44 10.08
N ASN A 235 -5.48 10.52 8.79
CA ASN A 235 -5.09 11.57 7.85
C ASN A 235 -3.57 11.63 7.59
N ARG A 236 -2.82 10.58 7.93
CA ARG A 236 -1.43 10.40 7.50
C ARG A 236 -1.36 9.52 6.26
N ARG A 237 -0.22 9.54 5.60
CA ARG A 237 0.07 8.71 4.43
C ARG A 237 1.06 7.64 4.81
N TYR A 238 0.87 6.47 4.24
CA TYR A 238 1.69 5.29 4.50
C TYR A 238 2.15 4.71 3.17
N LEU A 239 3.45 4.41 3.10
CA LEU A 239 4.00 3.53 2.09
C LEU A 239 3.78 2.09 2.56
N LEU A 240 3.10 1.30 1.74
CA LEU A 240 2.90 -0.12 1.96
C LEU A 240 3.75 -0.89 0.95
N ARG A 241 4.54 -1.84 1.43
CA ARG A 241 5.34 -2.73 0.59
C ARG A 241 5.27 -4.17 1.10
N PRO A 242 4.36 -4.99 0.55
CA PRO A 242 4.40 -6.43 0.74
C PRO A 242 5.44 -7.08 -0.18
N THR A 243 6.10 -8.11 0.34
CA THR A 243 7.11 -8.91 -0.35
C THR A 243 6.70 -10.39 -0.35
N PHE A 244 6.91 -11.05 -1.47
CA PHE A 244 6.51 -12.43 -1.76
C PHE A 244 7.70 -13.18 -2.34
N PHE A 245 8.13 -14.24 -1.68
CA PHE A 245 9.14 -15.16 -2.13
C PHE A 245 8.59 -16.59 -2.02
N TYR A 246 8.21 -17.14 -3.17
CA TYR A 246 7.62 -18.48 -3.24
C TYR A 246 8.66 -19.60 -3.18
N GLY A 247 9.91 -19.30 -3.56
CA GLY A 247 10.99 -20.28 -3.70
C GLY A 247 10.87 -21.16 -4.95
N ALA A 248 11.85 -22.03 -5.16
CA ALA A 248 11.83 -23.02 -6.24
C ALA A 248 10.87 -24.16 -5.88
N SER A 249 9.60 -24.07 -6.27
CA SER A 249 8.64 -25.14 -5.95
C SER A 249 7.59 -25.41 -7.04
N SER A 250 7.14 -26.67 -7.05
CA SER A 250 5.93 -27.18 -7.68
C SER A 250 4.90 -27.34 -6.55
N PRO A 251 3.65 -26.86 -6.67
CA PRO A 251 2.93 -26.40 -7.87
C PRO A 251 3.21 -24.94 -8.28
N PRO A 252 2.67 -24.44 -9.42
CA PRO A 252 2.79 -23.04 -9.84
C PRO A 252 2.37 -22.06 -8.73
N PRO A 253 2.99 -20.87 -8.64
CA PRO A 253 2.67 -19.92 -7.60
C PRO A 253 1.21 -19.44 -7.70
N PRO A 254 0.57 -19.16 -6.56
CA PRO A 254 -0.78 -18.62 -6.51
C PRO A 254 -0.85 -17.22 -7.09
N VAL A 255 -2.01 -16.89 -7.66
CA VAL A 255 -2.41 -15.53 -8.01
C VAL A 255 -3.61 -15.14 -7.15
N PHE A 256 -3.51 -14.00 -6.48
CA PHE A 256 -4.48 -13.52 -5.50
C PHE A 256 -4.48 -11.99 -5.46
N ASP A 257 -5.50 -11.39 -4.84
CA ASP A 257 -5.66 -9.94 -4.82
C ASP A 257 -5.08 -9.30 -3.55
N LEU A 258 -4.54 -8.09 -3.67
CA LEU A 258 -4.20 -7.22 -2.55
C LEU A 258 -5.28 -6.17 -2.35
N ILE A 259 -5.67 -6.00 -1.09
CA ILE A 259 -6.76 -5.12 -0.68
C ILE A 259 -6.27 -4.25 0.47
N VAL A 260 -6.56 -2.95 0.44
CA VAL A 260 -6.24 -2.02 1.53
C VAL A 260 -7.48 -1.22 1.90
N ASP A 261 -7.93 -1.28 3.15
CA ASP A 261 -9.13 -0.57 3.62
C ASP A 261 -10.36 -0.78 2.70
N GLY A 262 -10.62 -2.03 2.31
CA GLY A 262 -11.73 -2.39 1.41
C GLY A 262 -11.52 -2.00 -0.06
N THR A 263 -10.39 -1.36 -0.39
CA THR A 263 -9.99 -0.99 -1.76
C THR A 263 -9.20 -2.11 -2.40
N PHE A 264 -9.65 -2.61 -3.55
CA PHE A 264 -8.82 -3.45 -4.39
C PHE A 264 -7.61 -2.65 -4.91
N TRP A 265 -6.40 -3.14 -4.66
CA TRP A 265 -5.17 -2.51 -5.11
C TRP A 265 -4.63 -3.16 -6.39
N THR A 266 -4.23 -4.43 -6.32
CA THR A 266 -3.61 -5.14 -7.45
C THR A 266 -3.66 -6.65 -7.25
N ALA A 267 -3.60 -7.41 -8.34
CA ALA A 267 -3.34 -8.85 -8.27
C ALA A 267 -1.83 -9.10 -8.06
N VAL A 268 -1.50 -10.04 -7.18
CA VAL A 268 -0.16 -10.60 -7.01
C VAL A 268 0.02 -11.74 -7.99
N ASN A 269 1.05 -11.66 -8.81
CA ASN A 269 1.48 -12.75 -9.66
C ASN A 269 3.00 -12.83 -9.61
N THR A 270 3.52 -13.91 -9.03
CA THR A 270 4.97 -14.11 -8.84
C THR A 270 5.59 -15.05 -9.86
N THR A 271 4.83 -15.50 -10.88
CA THR A 271 5.26 -16.53 -11.85
C THR A 271 6.64 -16.23 -12.46
N ASP A 272 6.85 -15.02 -12.97
CA ASP A 272 8.11 -14.65 -13.62
C ASP A 272 9.28 -14.52 -12.62
N ASP A 273 9.01 -14.01 -11.42
CA ASP A 273 10.02 -13.86 -10.37
C ASP A 273 10.46 -15.21 -9.81
N VAL A 274 9.52 -16.17 -9.71
CA VAL A 274 9.81 -17.56 -9.35
C VAL A 274 10.72 -18.22 -10.38
N LEU A 275 10.47 -18.01 -11.67
CA LEU A 275 11.35 -18.50 -12.74
C LEU A 275 12.76 -17.88 -12.67
N ALA A 276 12.87 -16.66 -12.13
CA ALA A 276 14.14 -15.98 -11.89
C ALA A 276 14.77 -16.29 -10.52
N GLY A 277 14.14 -17.13 -9.68
CA GLY A 277 14.59 -17.39 -8.32
C GLY A 277 14.62 -16.14 -7.42
N SER A 278 13.78 -15.14 -7.73
CA SER A 278 13.81 -13.82 -7.10
C SER A 278 12.53 -13.56 -6.29
N ALA A 279 12.62 -12.61 -5.35
CA ALA A 279 11.46 -12.12 -4.62
C ALA A 279 10.71 -11.04 -5.40
N SER A 280 9.39 -11.04 -5.21
CA SER A 280 8.42 -10.11 -5.74
C SER A 280 8.06 -9.06 -4.68
N TYR A 281 8.13 -7.76 -4.95
CA TYR A 281 7.56 -6.74 -4.06
C TYR A 281 6.60 -5.78 -4.79
N TYR A 282 5.50 -5.40 -4.15
CA TYR A 282 4.63 -4.34 -4.66
C TYR A 282 4.77 -3.12 -3.76
N GLU A 283 4.54 -1.92 -4.26
CA GLU A 283 4.58 -0.71 -3.43
C GLU A 283 3.41 0.21 -3.77
N ALA A 284 2.75 0.73 -2.74
CA ALA A 284 1.74 1.76 -2.89
C ALA A 284 1.78 2.77 -1.76
N VAL A 285 1.16 3.92 -2.01
CA VAL A 285 0.92 4.95 -1.01
C VAL A 285 -0.57 5.09 -0.80
N PHE A 286 -1.00 4.92 0.45
CA PHE A 286 -2.40 5.07 0.89
C PHE A 286 -2.53 6.17 1.95
N GLY A 287 -3.64 6.90 1.90
CA GLY A 287 -4.06 7.78 2.98
C GLY A 287 -4.88 7.00 4.02
N ALA A 288 -4.54 7.12 5.30
CA ALA A 288 -5.29 6.50 6.38
C ALA A 288 -6.55 7.30 6.70
N SER A 289 -7.73 6.71 6.47
CA SER A 289 -9.02 7.35 6.77
C SER A 289 -9.46 7.17 8.24
N GLY A 290 -8.97 6.10 8.87
CA GLY A 290 -9.27 5.68 10.25
C GLY A 290 -8.04 5.71 11.16
N ARG A 291 -8.16 5.05 12.33
CA ARG A 291 -7.04 4.81 13.28
C ARG A 291 -6.41 3.42 13.12
N ASN A 292 -7.02 2.60 12.28
CA ASN A 292 -6.48 1.31 11.85
C ASN A 292 -6.48 1.32 10.33
N MET A 293 -5.53 0.62 9.74
CA MET A 293 -5.46 0.31 8.33
C MET A 293 -5.45 -1.20 8.18
N SER A 294 -6.34 -1.71 7.35
CA SER A 294 -6.40 -3.12 6.99
C SER A 294 -5.61 -3.36 5.71
N PHE A 295 -4.76 -4.39 5.71
CA PHE A 295 -4.07 -4.89 4.53
C PHE A 295 -4.42 -6.36 4.35
N CYS A 296 -5.09 -6.73 3.26
CA CYS A 296 -5.63 -8.06 3.07
C CYS A 296 -5.17 -8.74 1.79
N LEU A 297 -5.10 -10.08 1.87
CA LEU A 297 -4.93 -10.99 0.75
C LEU A 297 -6.29 -11.61 0.43
N GLY A 298 -6.80 -11.37 -0.78
CA GLY A 298 -8.10 -11.86 -1.26
C GLY A 298 -7.96 -13.07 -2.19
N VAL A 299 -8.66 -14.15 -1.88
CA VAL A 299 -8.72 -15.36 -2.72
C VAL A 299 -9.73 -15.16 -3.84
N ASN A 300 -9.26 -14.76 -5.01
CA ASN A 300 -10.12 -14.61 -6.18
C ASN A 300 -10.40 -15.97 -6.84
N PRO A 301 -11.68 -16.38 -7.01
CA PRO A 301 -12.03 -17.65 -7.65
C PRO A 301 -11.58 -17.76 -9.11
N ASP A 302 -11.35 -16.63 -9.79
CA ASP A 302 -11.11 -16.60 -11.23
C ASP A 302 -9.64 -16.87 -11.63
N TYR A 303 -8.71 -16.92 -10.67
CA TYR A 303 -7.27 -17.04 -10.98
C TYR A 303 -6.71 -18.46 -10.82
N THR A 304 -6.38 -18.84 -9.58
CA THR A 304 -5.66 -20.08 -9.27
C THR A 304 -6.31 -20.77 -8.08
N SER A 305 -6.04 -22.06 -7.92
CA SER A 305 -6.52 -22.88 -6.80
C SER A 305 -5.51 -23.00 -5.65
N ALA A 306 -4.44 -22.22 -5.66
CA ALA A 306 -3.37 -22.30 -4.67
C ALA A 306 -3.54 -21.23 -3.57
N SER A 307 -3.10 -21.56 -2.36
CA SER A 307 -3.18 -20.73 -1.16
C SER A 307 -2.39 -19.42 -1.29
N PRO A 308 -2.97 -18.25 -1.00
CA PRO A 308 -2.21 -17.01 -0.99
C PRO A 308 -1.24 -16.97 0.20
N PHE A 309 -0.15 -16.23 0.05
CA PHE A 309 0.93 -16.19 1.04
C PHE A 309 1.60 -14.82 1.08
N ILE A 310 2.37 -14.54 2.13
CA ILE A 310 3.19 -13.33 2.26
C ILE A 310 4.44 -13.62 3.10
N ASN A 311 5.58 -13.03 2.72
CA ASN A 311 6.84 -13.19 3.46
C ASN A 311 7.12 -11.97 4.33
N ALA A 312 6.87 -10.77 3.82
CA ALA A 312 7.10 -9.55 4.57
C ALA A 312 6.07 -8.47 4.27
N LEU A 313 5.76 -7.64 5.26
CA LEU A 313 4.92 -6.46 5.10
C LEU A 313 5.61 -5.24 5.73
N GLN A 314 5.96 -4.28 4.89
CA GLN A 314 6.44 -2.97 5.36
C GLN A 314 5.29 -1.97 5.28
N VAL A 315 5.08 -1.22 6.37
CA VAL A 315 4.16 -0.08 6.42
C VAL A 315 4.91 1.07 7.07
N ILE A 316 5.21 2.11 6.31
CA ILE A 316 6.08 3.22 6.74
C ILE A 316 5.30 4.52 6.62
N GLN A 317 5.14 5.25 7.73
CA GLN A 317 4.54 6.57 7.71
C GLN A 317 5.42 7.55 6.91
N LEU A 318 4.81 8.24 5.96
CA LEU A 318 5.48 9.26 5.17
C LEU A 318 5.39 10.63 5.86
N HIS A 319 6.40 11.46 5.60
CA HIS A 319 6.39 12.85 6.05
C HIS A 319 5.30 13.67 5.33
N ASP A 320 4.81 14.72 5.98
CA ASP A 320 3.67 15.50 5.48
C ASP A 320 3.93 16.20 4.14
N SER A 321 5.19 16.40 3.74
CA SER A 321 5.54 16.95 2.43
C SER A 321 5.45 15.92 1.31
N VAL A 322 5.73 14.64 1.59
CA VAL A 322 5.98 13.63 0.57
C VAL A 322 4.69 13.24 -0.15
N TYR A 323 4.58 13.57 -1.44
CA TYR A 323 3.40 13.39 -2.30
C TYR A 323 2.12 14.13 -1.86
N ASN A 324 2.22 15.19 -1.07
CA ASN A 324 1.02 15.87 -0.53
C ASN A 324 0.12 16.56 -1.57
N ALA A 325 0.61 16.74 -2.80
CA ALA A 325 -0.17 17.32 -3.90
C ALA A 325 -1.23 16.34 -4.42
N THR A 326 -1.07 15.04 -4.15
CA THR A 326 -2.02 14.01 -4.55
C THR A 326 -3.22 13.98 -3.61
N ASN A 327 -4.43 13.89 -4.18
CA ASN A 327 -5.66 13.74 -3.40
C ASN A 327 -5.87 12.30 -2.91
N PHE A 328 -5.26 11.97 -1.77
CA PHE A 328 -5.38 10.67 -1.12
C PHE A 328 -6.75 10.38 -0.47
N THR A 329 -7.72 11.29 -0.59
CA THR A 329 -9.12 11.00 -0.21
C THR A 329 -9.93 10.41 -1.36
N ALA A 330 -9.43 10.51 -2.60
CA ALA A 330 -10.10 10.02 -3.80
C ALA A 330 -9.34 8.84 -4.44
N SER A 331 -8.01 8.84 -4.38
CA SER A 331 -7.18 7.86 -5.06
C SER A 331 -5.98 7.46 -4.22
N ALA A 332 -5.51 6.22 -4.40
CA ALA A 332 -4.20 5.78 -3.94
C ALA A 332 -3.21 5.75 -5.11
N MET A 333 -1.92 5.59 -4.78
CA MET A 333 -0.85 5.53 -5.78
C MET A 333 -0.17 4.16 -5.74
N GLY A 334 -0.05 3.49 -6.89
CA GLY A 334 0.71 2.25 -7.04
C GLY A 334 2.00 2.51 -7.80
N LEU A 335 3.15 2.11 -7.24
CA LEU A 335 4.45 2.36 -7.85
C LEU A 335 4.58 1.61 -9.18
N ILE A 336 4.95 2.34 -10.23
CA ILE A 336 5.30 1.79 -11.54
C ILE A 336 6.82 1.73 -11.68
N ALA A 337 7.50 2.84 -11.39
CA ALA A 337 8.95 2.94 -11.46
C ALA A 337 9.47 4.02 -10.52
N ARG A 338 10.59 3.74 -9.85
CA ARG A 338 11.41 4.71 -9.13
C ARG A 338 12.86 4.47 -9.48
N THR A 339 13.46 5.45 -10.15
CA THR A 339 14.72 5.24 -10.85
C THR A 339 15.73 6.31 -10.50
N LYS A 340 16.98 5.90 -10.25
CA LYS A 340 18.16 6.76 -10.29
C LYS A 340 18.88 6.58 -11.63
N PHE A 341 19.23 7.67 -12.28
CA PHE A 341 19.83 7.70 -13.62
C PHE A 341 21.34 7.94 -13.55
N GLY A 342 22.09 7.37 -14.50
CA GLY A 342 23.53 7.59 -14.62
C GLY A 342 24.41 6.77 -13.67
N SER A 343 23.85 5.76 -13.01
CA SER A 343 24.59 4.85 -12.13
C SER A 343 24.10 3.42 -12.35
N THR A 344 25.03 2.47 -12.37
CA THR A 344 24.76 1.02 -12.34
C THR A 344 24.96 0.42 -10.95
N ASP A 345 25.16 1.27 -9.93
CA ASP A 345 25.37 0.84 -8.55
C ASP A 345 24.08 0.27 -7.96
N ASP A 346 24.20 -0.42 -6.82
CA ASP A 346 23.09 -1.05 -6.11
C ASP A 346 21.94 -0.09 -5.81
N VAL A 347 20.76 -0.66 -5.51
CA VAL A 347 19.54 0.09 -5.19
C VAL A 347 19.80 1.07 -4.04
N GLU A 348 19.51 2.35 -4.28
CA GLU A 348 19.60 3.38 -3.25
C GLU A 348 18.35 3.31 -2.35
N ARG A 349 18.54 3.12 -1.04
CA ARG A 349 17.47 2.89 -0.04
C ARG A 349 17.96 3.24 1.37
N TYR A 350 17.28 2.78 2.42
CA TYR A 350 17.72 2.97 3.81
C TYR A 350 19.17 2.46 4.00
N PRO A 351 20.05 3.19 4.71
CA PRO A 351 19.78 4.36 5.57
C PRO A 351 19.71 5.71 4.85
N ASN A 352 20.07 5.79 3.57
CA ASN A 352 20.14 7.06 2.85
C ASN A 352 18.75 7.61 2.49
N ASP A 353 17.79 6.72 2.22
CA ASP A 353 16.38 7.08 2.10
C ASP A 353 15.65 6.84 3.43
N THR A 354 15.24 7.93 4.08
CA THR A 354 14.53 7.92 5.37
C THR A 354 13.12 7.31 5.33
N PHE A 355 12.61 6.94 4.15
CA PHE A 355 11.35 6.22 3.96
C PHE A 355 11.58 4.80 3.40
N ASN A 356 12.84 4.37 3.33
CA ASN A 356 13.27 3.10 2.72
C ASN A 356 12.66 2.87 1.33
N ARG A 357 12.50 3.92 0.51
CA ARG A 357 12.11 3.78 -0.89
C ARG A 357 13.24 3.15 -1.69
N TYR A 358 12.90 2.29 -2.65
CA TYR A 358 13.89 1.63 -3.49
C TYR A 358 14.08 2.43 -4.78
N TRP A 359 15.22 3.10 -4.91
CA TRP A 359 15.62 3.81 -6.11
C TRP A 359 16.51 2.93 -6.97
N GLN A 360 15.91 2.35 -8.01
CA GLN A 360 16.57 1.36 -8.84
C GLN A 360 17.48 2.02 -9.88
N PRO A 361 18.69 1.49 -10.13
CA PRO A 361 19.53 1.98 -11.21
C PRO A 361 18.84 1.78 -12.57
N PHE A 362 18.93 2.79 -13.43
CA PHE A 362 18.52 2.64 -14.83
C PHE A 362 19.54 1.74 -15.56
N PRO A 363 19.09 0.75 -16.36
CA PRO A 363 20.01 -0.21 -16.98
C PRO A 363 21.01 0.40 -17.98
N ASP A 364 20.71 1.58 -18.53
CA ASP A 364 21.60 2.28 -19.45
C ASP A 364 22.44 3.32 -18.70
N SER A 365 23.76 3.19 -18.81
CA SER A 365 24.75 4.14 -18.26
C SER A 365 25.54 4.84 -19.35
N LYS A 366 25.14 4.70 -20.62
CA LYS A 366 25.71 5.52 -21.70
C LYS A 366 25.43 6.99 -21.37
N HIS A 367 26.50 7.79 -21.37
CA HIS A 367 26.46 9.21 -20.99
C HIS A 367 26.15 9.47 -19.50
N ALA A 368 26.43 8.50 -18.63
CA ALA A 368 26.49 8.71 -17.20
C ALA A 368 27.60 9.71 -16.83
N VAL A 369 27.27 10.71 -16.02
CA VAL A 369 28.21 11.71 -15.50
C VAL A 369 28.05 11.82 -13.99
N SER A 370 29.17 11.82 -13.27
CA SER A 370 29.20 12.03 -11.83
C SER A 370 29.09 13.51 -11.47
N SER A 371 28.38 13.81 -10.38
CA SER A 371 28.33 15.14 -9.78
C SER A 371 29.63 15.50 -9.09
N THR A 372 29.99 16.77 -9.18
CA THR A 372 31.19 17.38 -8.56
C THR A 372 30.89 18.05 -7.21
N HIS A 373 29.63 18.03 -6.79
CA HIS A 373 29.14 18.68 -5.57
C HIS A 373 27.98 17.86 -5.00
N ASN A 374 27.63 18.15 -3.74
CA ASN A 374 26.55 17.46 -3.04
C ASN A 374 25.25 18.24 -3.12
N VAL A 375 24.15 17.51 -3.31
CA VAL A 375 22.79 18.05 -3.33
C VAL A 375 22.09 17.72 -2.01
N THR A 376 21.39 18.70 -1.43
CA THR A 376 20.68 18.52 -0.16
C THR A 376 19.24 18.09 -0.40
N SER A 377 18.86 16.92 0.13
CA SER A 377 17.52 16.34 -0.03
C SER A 377 16.39 17.22 0.53
N ALA A 378 16.66 17.94 1.62
CA ALA A 378 15.65 18.74 2.35
C ALA A 378 15.00 19.84 1.51
N ASP A 379 15.66 20.26 0.44
CA ASP A 379 15.16 21.31 -0.44
C ASP A 379 14.08 20.76 -1.39
N PHE A 380 14.09 19.45 -1.67
CA PHE A 380 13.14 18.80 -2.56
C PHE A 380 11.87 18.39 -1.81
N TRP A 381 10.72 18.67 -2.43
CA TRP A 381 9.40 18.42 -1.84
C TRP A 381 9.14 16.95 -1.43
N ASN A 382 9.51 16.01 -2.29
CA ASN A 382 9.37 14.56 -2.05
C ASN A 382 10.58 13.94 -1.35
N LEU A 383 11.55 14.77 -0.92
CA LEU A 383 12.73 14.34 -0.16
C LEU A 383 13.47 13.12 -0.76
N PRO A 384 13.78 13.06 -2.08
CA PRO A 384 14.66 12.02 -2.64
C PRO A 384 16.02 12.00 -1.93
N PRO A 385 16.63 10.82 -1.72
CA PRO A 385 17.87 10.73 -0.97
C PRO A 385 19.01 11.38 -1.76
N PRO A 386 19.99 12.04 -1.10
CA PRO A 386 21.08 12.76 -1.80
C PRO A 386 21.82 11.90 -2.83
N GLY A 387 21.95 10.60 -2.56
CA GLY A 387 22.64 9.66 -3.43
C GLY A 387 22.11 9.59 -4.87
N VAL A 388 20.84 9.92 -5.13
CA VAL A 388 20.30 9.92 -6.51
C VAL A 388 20.85 11.06 -7.36
N PHE A 389 21.42 12.09 -6.75
CA PHE A 389 22.02 13.23 -7.45
C PHE A 389 23.53 13.11 -7.63
N ASN A 390 24.14 12.02 -7.12
CA ASN A 390 25.57 11.74 -7.34
C ASN A 390 25.89 11.48 -8.81
N THR A 391 24.88 11.11 -9.60
CA THR A 391 25.00 10.86 -11.04
C THR A 391 23.85 11.49 -11.81
N ALA A 392 24.05 11.64 -13.12
CA ALA A 392 23.03 12.01 -14.08
C ALA A 392 23.26 11.30 -15.41
N LEU A 393 22.20 11.11 -16.19
CA LEU A 393 22.31 10.89 -17.64
C LEU A 393 22.32 12.25 -18.33
N VAL A 394 23.30 12.49 -19.20
CA VAL A 394 23.50 13.76 -19.91
C VAL A 394 23.40 13.51 -21.42
N ALA A 395 22.77 14.41 -22.17
CA ALA A 395 22.76 14.30 -23.63
C ALA A 395 24.16 14.44 -24.26
N GLU A 396 24.31 13.90 -25.47
CA GLU A 396 25.48 14.18 -26.30
C GLU A 396 25.35 15.57 -26.96
N GLN A 397 26.23 16.50 -26.59
CA GLN A 397 26.30 17.85 -27.20
C GLN A 397 24.91 18.55 -27.20
N ASP A 398 24.52 19.14 -28.34
CA ASP A 398 23.24 19.85 -28.49
C ASP A 398 22.08 18.94 -28.92
N SER A 399 22.24 17.61 -28.78
CA SER A 399 21.16 16.66 -29.10
C SER A 399 20.13 16.56 -27.96
N PRO A 400 18.87 16.22 -28.26
CA PRO A 400 17.90 15.93 -27.22
C PRO A 400 18.23 14.62 -26.49
N LEU A 401 18.09 14.60 -25.16
CA LEU A 401 18.13 13.35 -24.39
C LEU A 401 16.76 12.66 -24.53
N VAL A 402 16.73 11.44 -25.08
CA VAL A 402 15.50 10.66 -25.25
C VAL A 402 15.59 9.38 -24.42
N LEU A 403 14.69 9.23 -23.46
CA LEU A 403 14.65 8.10 -22.55
C LEU A 403 13.32 7.37 -22.69
N GLN A 404 13.34 6.06 -22.99
CA GLN A 404 12.14 5.23 -22.86
C GLN A 404 11.96 4.84 -21.39
N TRP A 405 11.20 5.64 -20.66
CA TRP A 405 10.97 5.47 -19.24
C TRP A 405 9.53 5.88 -18.88
N PRO A 406 8.81 5.05 -18.08
CA PRO A 406 9.20 3.75 -17.53
C PRO A 406 9.46 2.69 -18.63
N PRO A 407 10.16 1.58 -18.33
CA PRO A 407 10.65 0.64 -19.35
C PRO A 407 9.54 -0.32 -19.81
N ILE A 408 8.41 -0.30 -19.09
CA ILE A 408 7.23 -1.10 -19.33
C ILE A 408 6.17 -0.26 -20.06
N PRO A 409 5.37 -0.87 -20.93
CA PRO A 409 4.21 -0.19 -21.48
C PRO A 409 3.17 0.06 -20.38
N LEU A 410 2.60 1.26 -20.38
CA LEU A 410 1.58 1.70 -19.44
C LEU A 410 0.17 1.42 -19.96
N GLN A 411 -0.77 1.23 -19.05
CA GLN A 411 -2.19 1.19 -19.39
C GLN A 411 -2.68 2.61 -19.71
N ASN A 412 -3.78 2.73 -20.44
CA ASN A 412 -4.38 4.05 -20.70
C ASN A 412 -5.10 4.56 -19.46
N ASP A 413 -4.36 5.28 -18.61
CA ASP A 413 -4.85 5.78 -17.33
C ASP A 413 -4.09 7.06 -16.90
N SER A 414 -4.46 7.62 -15.75
CA SER A 414 -3.81 8.76 -15.13
C SER A 414 -2.65 8.35 -14.22
N TYR A 415 -1.54 9.05 -14.36
CA TYR A 415 -0.31 8.77 -13.63
C TYR A 415 0.18 10.00 -12.87
N TYR A 416 0.71 9.78 -11.68
CA TYR A 416 1.58 10.74 -11.04
C TYR A 416 2.99 10.58 -11.63
N VAL A 417 3.60 11.67 -12.09
CA VAL A 417 4.96 11.67 -12.65
C VAL A 417 5.77 12.76 -11.97
N ALA A 418 6.95 12.41 -11.44
CA ALA A 418 7.92 13.36 -10.92
C ALA A 418 9.30 13.12 -11.52
N LEU A 419 9.96 14.19 -11.96
CA LEU A 419 11.31 14.17 -12.52
C LEU A 419 12.21 15.09 -11.71
N TYR A 420 13.42 14.62 -11.40
CA TYR A 420 14.37 15.27 -10.51
C TYR A 420 15.64 15.63 -11.25
N PHE A 421 16.08 16.88 -11.03
CA PHE A 421 17.18 17.49 -11.76
C PHE A 421 18.11 18.23 -10.80
N ALA A 422 19.41 18.11 -11.01
CA ALA A 422 20.46 18.93 -10.41
C ALA A 422 21.67 18.93 -11.36
N ASP A 423 22.20 20.11 -11.68
CA ASP A 423 23.37 20.19 -12.56
C ASP A 423 24.58 19.56 -11.88
N THR A 424 25.29 18.66 -12.56
CA THR A 424 26.44 17.93 -12.00
C THR A 424 27.64 18.82 -11.69
N VAL A 425 27.68 20.03 -12.27
CA VAL A 425 28.75 21.02 -12.06
C VAL A 425 28.29 22.10 -11.08
N SER A 426 29.11 22.38 -10.06
CA SER A 426 28.82 23.43 -9.08
C SER A 426 28.70 24.81 -9.76
N GLU A 427 27.75 25.63 -9.30
CA GLU A 427 27.50 26.99 -9.81
C GLU A 427 27.19 27.05 -11.33
N SER A 428 26.85 25.91 -11.92
CA SER A 428 26.41 25.81 -13.31
C SER A 428 24.88 25.87 -13.41
N SER A 429 24.39 26.25 -14.60
CA SER A 429 22.98 26.11 -14.94
C SER A 429 22.78 25.72 -16.40
N ARG A 430 21.68 25.00 -16.67
CA ARG A 430 21.27 24.57 -18.01
C ARG A 430 19.81 24.89 -18.24
N THR A 431 19.47 25.21 -19.48
CA THR A 431 18.07 25.48 -19.87
C THR A 431 17.62 24.53 -20.96
N PHE A 432 16.55 23.80 -20.71
CA PHE A 432 15.96 22.86 -21.65
C PHE A 432 14.45 22.70 -21.46
N ASN A 433 13.78 22.19 -22.47
CA ASN A 433 12.37 21.82 -22.42
C ASN A 433 12.24 20.34 -22.08
N VAL A 434 11.20 19.99 -21.33
CA VAL A 434 10.84 18.63 -20.96
C VAL A 434 9.54 18.26 -21.67
N TYR A 435 9.57 17.16 -22.39
CA TYR A 435 8.39 16.55 -23.00
C TYR A 435 8.22 15.14 -22.45
N ILE A 436 6.96 14.73 -22.29
CA ILE A 436 6.59 13.34 -22.07
C ILE A 436 5.76 12.89 -23.26
N ASN A 437 6.27 11.89 -23.97
CA ASN A 437 5.91 11.57 -25.34
C ASN A 437 6.06 12.82 -26.22
N ASP A 438 5.04 13.15 -26.99
CA ASP A 438 5.05 14.32 -27.88
C ASP A 438 4.36 15.54 -27.25
N TYR A 439 4.11 15.51 -25.93
CA TYR A 439 3.44 16.57 -25.19
C TYR A 439 4.39 17.35 -24.30
N SER A 440 4.24 18.68 -24.32
CA SER A 440 5.01 19.60 -23.48
C SER A 440 4.67 19.37 -22.00
N PHE A 441 5.67 18.92 -21.23
CA PHE A 441 5.56 18.72 -19.79
C PHE A 441 6.03 19.97 -19.04
N TYR A 442 7.17 20.54 -19.43
CA TYR A 442 7.65 21.80 -18.90
C TYR A 442 8.51 22.54 -19.93
N GLU A 443 8.26 23.83 -20.15
CA GLU A 443 9.03 24.66 -21.09
C GLU A 443 9.95 25.64 -20.34
N GLY A 444 11.17 25.79 -20.83
CA GLY A 444 12.17 26.69 -20.27
C GLY A 444 12.63 26.30 -18.86
N LEU A 445 12.84 25.00 -18.60
CA LEU A 445 13.32 24.53 -17.31
C LEU A 445 14.77 24.99 -17.09
N ILE A 446 15.01 25.78 -16.04
CA ILE A 446 16.35 26.21 -15.64
C ILE A 446 16.82 25.33 -14.48
N VAL A 447 17.77 24.45 -14.74
CA VAL A 447 18.34 23.55 -13.72
C VAL A 447 19.66 24.12 -13.24
N THR A 448 19.80 24.33 -11.92
CA THR A 448 21.04 24.76 -11.26
C THR A 448 21.65 23.60 -10.47
N SER A 449 22.84 23.80 -9.90
CA SER A 449 23.47 22.83 -8.98
C SER A 449 22.67 22.62 -7.68
N ALA A 450 21.81 23.55 -7.26
CA ALA A 450 20.90 23.30 -6.13
C ALA A 450 19.87 22.19 -6.46
N GLY A 451 19.50 22.11 -7.73
CA GLY A 451 18.49 21.19 -8.25
C GLY A 451 17.06 21.68 -8.08
N LEU A 452 16.12 20.88 -8.56
CA LEU A 452 14.67 21.11 -8.52
C LEU A 452 13.92 19.82 -8.90
N SER A 453 12.60 19.84 -8.72
CA SER A 453 11.70 18.82 -9.28
C SER A 453 10.56 19.45 -10.06
N VAL A 454 10.19 18.80 -11.16
CA VAL A 454 8.93 19.05 -11.88
C VAL A 454 8.05 17.82 -11.80
N PHE A 455 6.75 18.03 -11.54
CA PHE A 455 5.83 16.92 -11.40
C PHE A 455 4.42 17.26 -11.90
N ALA A 456 3.68 16.21 -12.23
CA ALA A 456 2.25 16.25 -12.48
C ALA A 456 1.56 15.24 -11.57
N THR A 457 0.48 15.67 -10.92
CA THR A 457 -0.34 14.78 -10.07
C THR A 457 -1.22 13.87 -10.90
N GLN A 458 -1.62 14.29 -12.10
CA GLN A 458 -2.45 13.53 -13.02
C GLN A 458 -1.97 13.78 -14.45
N TRP A 459 -1.35 12.78 -15.05
CA TRP A 459 -0.85 12.82 -16.42
C TRP A 459 -1.27 11.54 -17.14
N ASN A 460 -2.12 11.66 -18.17
CA ASN A 460 -2.56 10.46 -18.89
C ASN A 460 -1.41 9.90 -19.72
N LEU A 461 -1.11 8.62 -19.52
CA LEU A 461 -0.13 7.87 -20.30
C LEU A 461 -0.77 6.61 -20.84
N SER A 462 -0.19 6.07 -21.90
CA SER A 462 -0.56 4.76 -22.45
C SER A 462 0.59 4.23 -23.30
N GLY A 463 0.77 2.92 -23.34
CA GLY A 463 1.82 2.26 -24.10
C GLY A 463 3.23 2.64 -23.63
N LEU A 464 4.22 2.52 -24.51
CA LEU A 464 5.59 2.91 -24.22
C LEU A 464 5.69 4.43 -24.08
N THR A 465 6.29 4.88 -22.98
CA THR A 465 6.46 6.30 -22.68
C THR A 465 7.89 6.74 -22.94
N ARG A 466 8.05 7.94 -23.51
CA ARG A 466 9.35 8.57 -23.71
C ARG A 466 9.44 9.88 -22.92
N VAL A 467 10.50 10.08 -22.17
CA VAL A 467 10.88 11.39 -21.63
C VAL A 467 11.90 12.00 -22.57
N ILE A 468 11.63 13.19 -23.08
CA ILE A 468 12.47 13.90 -24.05
C ILE A 468 12.89 15.23 -23.45
N LEU A 469 14.20 15.44 -23.31
CA LEU A 469 14.77 16.70 -22.87
C LEU A 469 15.41 17.40 -24.07
N ALA A 470 14.84 18.51 -24.51
CA ALA A 470 15.33 19.25 -25.68
C ALA A 470 16.10 20.50 -25.23
N PRO A 471 17.38 20.66 -25.62
CA PRO A 471 18.15 21.85 -25.27
C PRO A 471 17.50 23.11 -25.84
N VAL A 472 17.44 24.17 -25.03
CA VAL A 472 16.99 25.50 -25.48
C VAL A 472 18.19 26.39 -25.72
N SER A 473 19.14 26.39 -24.78
CA SER A 473 20.42 27.09 -24.91
C SER A 473 21.34 26.68 -23.75
N GLY A 474 22.63 26.50 -24.03
CA GLY A 474 23.64 26.25 -23.01
C GLY A 474 24.19 24.82 -23.05
N LEU A 475 24.41 24.23 -21.88
CA LEU A 475 24.95 22.88 -21.72
C LEU A 475 23.91 21.79 -22.08
N PRO A 476 24.36 20.57 -22.44
CA PRO A 476 23.45 19.46 -22.77
C PRO A 476 22.46 19.17 -21.63
N PRO A 477 21.19 18.83 -21.93
CA PRO A 477 20.21 18.48 -20.89
C PRO A 477 20.64 17.24 -20.10
N LEU A 478 20.11 17.12 -18.88
CA LEU A 478 20.41 16.01 -17.98
C LEU A 478 19.20 15.60 -17.16
N ILE A 479 19.24 14.42 -16.56
CA ILE A 479 18.29 13.95 -15.54
C ILE A 479 18.98 13.08 -14.50
N ASN A 480 18.59 13.24 -13.23
CA ASN A 480 19.19 12.51 -12.10
C ASN A 480 18.28 11.38 -11.62
N ALA A 481 16.97 11.63 -11.48
CA ALA A 481 16.04 10.62 -10.99
C ALA A 481 14.61 10.85 -11.51
N GLY A 482 13.76 9.83 -11.36
CA GLY A 482 12.34 9.92 -11.70
C GLY A 482 11.48 8.94 -10.92
N GLU A 483 10.22 9.31 -10.73
CA GLU A 483 9.16 8.46 -10.16
C GLU A 483 7.89 8.49 -11.02
N VAL A 484 7.29 7.32 -11.26
CA VAL A 484 5.96 7.17 -11.85
C VAL A 484 5.10 6.30 -10.96
N PHE A 485 3.88 6.76 -10.67
CA PHE A 485 2.85 5.96 -10.01
C PHE A 485 1.59 5.94 -10.86
N GLY A 486 0.93 4.78 -10.94
CA GLY A 486 -0.44 4.67 -11.41
C GLY A 486 -1.38 5.16 -10.34
N LEU A 487 -2.38 5.95 -10.72
CA LEU A 487 -3.46 6.34 -9.82
C LEU A 487 -4.61 5.35 -9.94
N PHE A 488 -5.17 4.93 -8.82
CA PHE A 488 -6.38 4.15 -8.81
C PHE A 488 -7.37 4.67 -7.77
N PRO A 489 -8.68 4.70 -8.09
CA PRO A 489 -9.69 5.21 -7.18
C PRO A 489 -9.77 4.34 -5.93
N LEU A 490 -9.99 4.97 -4.79
CA LEU A 490 -10.28 4.25 -3.56
C LEU A 490 -11.62 3.50 -3.70
N GLY A 491 -11.68 2.30 -3.14
CA GLY A 491 -12.90 1.54 -3.01
C GLY A 491 -13.88 2.21 -2.05
N GLY A 492 -15.11 1.74 -2.07
CA GLY A 492 -16.06 2.05 -1.01
C GLY A 492 -15.68 1.36 0.31
N TYR A 493 -16.36 1.76 1.37
CA TYR A 493 -16.28 1.13 2.69
C TYR A 493 -17.69 0.80 3.17
N THR A 494 -17.82 -0.23 3.99
CA THR A 494 -19.08 -0.57 4.66
C THR A 494 -19.55 0.65 5.46
N PHE A 495 -20.85 0.91 5.46
CA PHE A 495 -21.42 2.02 6.21
C PHE A 495 -20.89 2.02 7.66
N PRO A 496 -20.29 3.12 8.16
CA PRO A 496 -19.49 3.09 9.39
C PRO A 496 -20.23 2.63 10.64
N ARG A 497 -21.55 2.81 10.68
CA ARG A 497 -22.39 2.28 11.78
C ARG A 497 -22.47 0.76 11.73
N ASP A 498 -22.62 0.20 10.53
CA ASP A 498 -22.77 -1.23 10.32
C ASP A 498 -21.44 -1.94 10.59
N ALA A 499 -20.33 -1.40 10.09
CA ALA A 499 -18.98 -1.91 10.38
C ALA A 499 -18.69 -1.97 11.89
N ARG A 500 -18.99 -0.88 12.62
CA ARG A 500 -18.82 -0.85 14.09
C ARG A 500 -19.75 -1.83 14.82
N ALA A 501 -20.96 -2.04 14.33
CA ALA A 501 -21.89 -2.99 14.92
C ALA A 501 -21.40 -4.43 14.72
N LEU A 502 -20.92 -4.77 13.52
CA LEU A 502 -20.31 -6.07 13.24
C LEU A 502 -19.04 -6.31 14.06
N GLU A 503 -18.21 -5.30 14.27
CA GLU A 503 -17.04 -5.40 15.14
C GLU A 503 -17.44 -5.63 16.61
N ALA A 504 -18.53 -5.02 17.09
CA ALA A 504 -19.06 -5.31 18.43
C ALA A 504 -19.66 -6.72 18.54
N ILE A 505 -20.31 -7.22 17.49
CA ILE A 505 -20.82 -8.59 17.41
C ILE A 505 -19.66 -9.59 17.40
N LYS A 506 -18.62 -9.34 16.62
CA LYS A 506 -17.40 -10.15 16.58
C LYS A 506 -16.83 -10.37 17.98
N ARG A 507 -16.79 -9.33 18.81
CA ARG A 507 -16.27 -9.41 20.19
C ARG A 507 -17.17 -10.16 21.18
N SER A 508 -18.46 -10.31 20.89
CA SER A 508 -19.39 -11.06 21.74
C SER A 508 -19.44 -12.54 21.41
N LEU A 509 -18.83 -12.94 20.30
CA LEU A 509 -18.83 -14.30 19.78
C LEU A 509 -17.46 -14.97 19.98
N GLN A 510 -17.48 -16.30 19.98
CA GLN A 510 -16.31 -17.17 20.00
C GLN A 510 -16.41 -18.16 18.84
N ASN A 511 -15.28 -18.76 18.44
CA ASN A 511 -15.15 -19.62 17.26
C ASN A 511 -15.59 -18.92 15.96
N ILE A 512 -15.29 -17.62 15.84
CA ILE A 512 -15.61 -16.83 14.65
C ILE A 512 -14.77 -17.30 13.45
N PRO A 513 -15.28 -17.12 12.21
CA PRO A 513 -14.50 -17.37 11.00
C PRO A 513 -13.24 -16.49 10.90
N ASP A 514 -12.17 -17.06 10.33
CA ASP A 514 -10.88 -16.38 10.18
C ASP A 514 -10.92 -15.15 9.25
N ASP A 515 -11.89 -15.09 8.33
CA ASP A 515 -12.05 -13.99 7.38
C ASP A 515 -12.82 -12.78 7.93
N TRP A 516 -13.21 -12.79 9.22
CA TRP A 516 -13.87 -11.66 9.90
C TRP A 516 -12.89 -10.54 10.27
N ASN A 517 -12.09 -10.10 9.30
CA ASN A 517 -11.10 -9.03 9.45
C ASN A 517 -11.15 -8.08 8.24
N GLY A 518 -10.67 -6.85 8.38
CA GLY A 518 -10.84 -5.78 7.41
C GLY A 518 -12.29 -5.29 7.29
N ASP A 519 -12.62 -4.69 6.14
CA ASP A 519 -13.96 -4.16 5.90
C ASP A 519 -15.00 -5.31 5.72
N PRO A 520 -16.17 -5.30 6.38
CA PRO A 520 -17.10 -6.44 6.33
C PRO A 520 -17.78 -6.71 4.99
N CYS A 521 -17.93 -5.70 4.13
CA CYS A 521 -18.62 -5.83 2.85
C CYS A 521 -17.70 -5.62 1.65
N MET A 522 -16.53 -5.00 1.86
CA MET A 522 -15.68 -4.50 0.79
C MET A 522 -14.33 -5.24 0.71
N PRO A 523 -13.77 -5.32 -0.51
CA PRO A 523 -14.41 -5.01 -1.80
C PRO A 523 -15.53 -6.01 -2.11
N HIS A 524 -16.44 -5.63 -3.01
CA HIS A 524 -17.54 -6.52 -3.40
C HIS A 524 -17.01 -7.87 -3.90
N GLY A 525 -17.58 -8.95 -3.35
CA GLY A 525 -17.11 -10.33 -3.59
C GLY A 525 -16.22 -10.88 -2.47
N TYR A 526 -15.83 -10.05 -1.50
CA TYR A 526 -15.03 -10.42 -0.33
C TYR A 526 -15.71 -10.11 1.01
N ALA A 527 -17.04 -10.12 1.06
CA ALA A 527 -17.76 -9.91 2.31
C ALA A 527 -17.41 -11.01 3.32
N TRP A 528 -17.44 -10.68 4.61
CA TRP A 528 -17.19 -11.65 5.68
C TRP A 528 -18.13 -12.85 5.55
N THR A 529 -17.63 -14.05 5.87
CA THR A 529 -18.43 -15.28 5.89
C THR A 529 -19.71 -15.06 6.67
N GLY A 530 -20.87 -15.28 6.02
CA GLY A 530 -22.20 -15.14 6.61
C GLY A 530 -22.78 -13.72 6.57
N VAL A 531 -22.02 -12.71 6.14
CA VAL A 531 -22.48 -11.33 5.97
C VAL A 531 -22.87 -11.10 4.51
N THR A 532 -24.10 -10.62 4.28
CA THR A 532 -24.55 -10.16 2.97
C THR A 532 -24.84 -8.67 3.01
N CYS A 533 -24.30 -7.95 2.02
CA CYS A 533 -24.45 -6.51 1.90
C CYS A 533 -25.16 -6.13 0.61
N ASP A 534 -25.78 -4.95 0.60
CA ASP A 534 -26.32 -4.38 -0.63
C ASP A 534 -25.21 -3.98 -1.62
N LYS A 535 -25.61 -3.61 -2.84
CA LYS A 535 -24.70 -3.21 -3.93
C LYS A 535 -24.52 -1.68 -4.00
N GLY A 536 -24.76 -0.97 -2.91
CA GLY A 536 -24.59 0.48 -2.84
C GLY A 536 -23.10 0.87 -2.85
N GLN A 537 -22.81 2.13 -3.17
CA GLN A 537 -21.43 2.66 -3.09
C GLN A 537 -20.88 2.67 -1.66
N ILE A 538 -21.77 2.80 -0.67
CA ILE A 538 -21.48 2.65 0.76
C ILE A 538 -22.35 1.49 1.24
N PRO A 539 -21.86 0.23 1.18
CA PRO A 539 -22.71 -0.93 1.39
C PRO A 539 -23.33 -0.96 2.78
N ARG A 540 -24.60 -1.34 2.84
CA ARG A 540 -25.33 -1.65 4.08
C ARG A 540 -25.42 -3.15 4.27
N VAL A 541 -25.35 -3.60 5.52
CA VAL A 541 -25.54 -5.01 5.86
C VAL A 541 -27.03 -5.33 5.86
N ILE A 542 -27.44 -6.28 5.02
CA ILE A 542 -28.85 -6.62 4.79
C ILE A 542 -29.22 -8.02 5.30
N SER A 543 -28.26 -8.94 5.40
CA SER A 543 -28.52 -10.27 5.94
C SER A 543 -27.33 -10.81 6.71
N LEU A 544 -27.61 -11.47 7.84
CA LEU A 544 -26.65 -12.22 8.65
C LEU A 544 -27.08 -13.68 8.68
N ASN A 545 -26.25 -14.57 8.15
CA ASN A 545 -26.48 -16.01 8.21
C ASN A 545 -25.23 -16.71 8.76
N PHE A 546 -25.31 -17.08 10.02
CA PHE A 546 -24.25 -17.76 10.75
C PHE A 546 -24.72 -19.10 11.32
N SER A 547 -25.71 -19.72 10.67
CA SER A 547 -26.24 -21.00 11.12
C SER A 547 -25.22 -22.12 11.03
N SER A 548 -25.19 -23.01 12.03
CA SER A 548 -24.34 -24.22 12.02
C SER A 548 -22.84 -23.92 11.91
N MET A 549 -22.38 -22.81 12.49
CA MET A 549 -20.97 -22.40 12.43
C MET A 549 -20.17 -22.75 13.70
N GLY A 550 -20.79 -23.43 14.67
CA GLY A 550 -20.13 -23.78 15.93
C GLY A 550 -19.86 -22.57 16.83
N LEU A 551 -20.59 -21.47 16.62
CA LEU A 551 -20.43 -20.23 17.38
C LEU A 551 -20.88 -20.43 18.82
N SER A 552 -20.14 -19.82 19.75
CA SER A 552 -20.53 -19.68 21.16
C SER A 552 -20.38 -18.21 21.60
N GLY A 553 -20.74 -17.91 22.85
CA GLY A 553 -20.82 -16.54 23.35
C GLY A 553 -22.27 -16.06 23.41
N TYR A 554 -22.52 -14.78 23.13
CA TYR A 554 -23.87 -14.19 23.24
C TYR A 554 -24.18 -13.22 22.10
N LEU A 555 -25.47 -12.98 21.87
CA LEU A 555 -25.95 -12.02 20.87
C LEU A 555 -25.82 -10.58 21.40
N SER A 556 -24.89 -9.81 20.86
CA SER A 556 -24.73 -8.39 21.22
C SER A 556 -25.96 -7.56 20.86
N SER A 557 -26.33 -6.61 21.73
CA SER A 557 -27.37 -5.63 21.46
C SER A 557 -27.05 -4.68 20.30
N ASP A 558 -25.78 -4.58 19.89
CA ASP A 558 -25.36 -3.79 18.72
C ASP A 558 -25.94 -4.33 17.40
N ILE A 559 -26.44 -5.58 17.35
CA ILE A 559 -27.21 -6.10 16.19
C ILE A 559 -28.35 -5.14 15.81
N ALA A 560 -28.99 -4.51 16.80
CA ALA A 560 -30.08 -3.56 16.57
C ALA A 560 -29.66 -2.27 15.85
N ARG A 561 -28.36 -2.03 15.65
CA ARG A 561 -27.84 -0.86 14.90
C ARG A 561 -27.75 -1.11 13.40
N LEU A 562 -27.85 -2.37 12.96
CA LEU A 562 -27.84 -2.79 11.57
C LEU A 562 -29.23 -2.61 10.94
N THR A 563 -29.68 -1.35 10.84
CA THR A 563 -31.09 -1.00 10.52
C THR A 563 -31.56 -1.43 9.14
N ALA A 564 -30.65 -1.87 8.26
CA ALA A 564 -30.98 -2.36 6.93
C ALA A 564 -31.25 -3.88 6.89
N LEU A 565 -31.06 -4.59 8.00
CA LEU A 565 -31.27 -6.05 8.07
C LEU A 565 -32.71 -6.43 7.73
N THR A 566 -32.81 -7.40 6.82
CA THR A 566 -34.05 -8.12 6.48
C THR A 566 -34.05 -9.53 7.04
N ASP A 567 -32.87 -10.11 7.28
CA ASP A 567 -32.71 -11.51 7.66
C ASP A 567 -31.61 -11.68 8.72
N ILE A 568 -31.93 -12.39 9.80
CA ILE A 568 -30.99 -12.80 10.83
C ILE A 568 -31.17 -14.29 11.09
N SER A 569 -30.09 -15.05 10.93
CA SER A 569 -30.05 -16.46 11.25
C SER A 569 -28.78 -16.81 12.02
N PHE A 570 -28.94 -17.29 13.25
CA PHE A 570 -27.89 -17.84 14.10
C PHE A 570 -28.25 -19.27 14.56
N ALA A 571 -29.14 -19.94 13.84
CA ALA A 571 -29.66 -21.25 14.21
C ALA A 571 -28.58 -22.32 14.36
N ASN A 572 -28.79 -23.31 15.22
CA ASN A 572 -27.90 -24.46 15.40
C ASN A 572 -26.47 -24.04 15.78
N ASN A 573 -26.35 -23.33 16.91
CA ASN A 573 -25.07 -22.92 17.49
C ASN A 573 -25.10 -23.16 19.03
N SER A 574 -24.09 -22.68 19.75
CA SER A 574 -24.00 -22.76 21.22
C SER A 574 -24.07 -21.37 21.87
N LEU A 575 -24.88 -20.47 21.31
CA LEU A 575 -25.08 -19.12 21.85
C LEU A 575 -25.90 -19.16 23.14
N SER A 576 -25.54 -18.34 24.11
CA SER A 576 -26.21 -18.23 25.40
C SER A 576 -26.57 -16.78 25.74
N GLY A 577 -27.27 -16.60 26.86
CA GLY A 577 -27.77 -15.31 27.31
C GLY A 577 -29.10 -14.91 26.65
N PRO A 578 -29.62 -13.71 26.97
CA PRO A 578 -30.93 -13.27 26.51
C PRO A 578 -30.93 -12.81 25.06
N ILE A 579 -32.09 -12.92 24.41
CA ILE A 579 -32.33 -12.29 23.10
C ILE A 579 -32.30 -10.76 23.30
N PRO A 580 -31.42 -10.01 22.60
CA PRO A 580 -31.34 -8.56 22.77
C PRO A 580 -32.57 -7.84 22.21
N ASN A 581 -32.74 -6.56 22.57
CA ASN A 581 -33.79 -5.73 22.01
C ASN A 581 -33.51 -5.41 20.53
N LEU A 582 -34.33 -5.97 19.63
CA LEU A 582 -34.21 -5.78 18.17
C LEU A 582 -35.20 -4.76 17.58
N SER A 583 -35.91 -3.97 18.41
CA SER A 583 -37.00 -3.06 17.96
C SER A 583 -36.61 -2.03 16.89
N ASN A 584 -35.33 -1.73 16.73
CA ASN A 584 -34.83 -0.81 15.71
C ASN A 584 -34.75 -1.43 14.31
N LEU A 585 -34.86 -2.75 14.18
CA LEU A 585 -34.75 -3.48 12.92
C LEU A 585 -36.09 -3.50 12.18
N ARG A 586 -36.55 -2.34 11.73
CA ARG A 586 -37.88 -2.12 11.13
C ARG A 586 -38.12 -2.87 9.82
N ASN A 587 -37.06 -3.36 9.18
CA ASN A 587 -37.11 -4.11 7.93
C ASN A 587 -36.95 -5.62 8.14
N LEU A 588 -36.75 -6.09 9.38
CA LEU A 588 -36.47 -7.48 9.66
C LEU A 588 -37.70 -8.34 9.34
N THR A 589 -37.50 -9.34 8.49
CA THR A 589 -38.54 -10.27 8.04
C THR A 589 -38.35 -11.68 8.60
N ARG A 590 -37.10 -12.11 8.82
CA ARG A 590 -36.77 -13.44 9.35
C ARG A 590 -35.83 -13.33 10.54
N LEU A 591 -36.20 -13.99 11.64
CA LEU A 591 -35.36 -14.16 12.82
C LEU A 591 -35.33 -15.64 13.22
N HIS A 592 -34.21 -16.29 12.94
CA HIS A 592 -33.99 -17.71 13.22
C HIS A 592 -32.88 -17.85 14.27
N LEU A 593 -33.26 -18.23 15.50
CA LEU A 593 -32.36 -18.43 16.64
C LEU A 593 -32.53 -19.81 17.29
N GLN A 594 -33.25 -20.73 16.64
CA GLN A 594 -33.49 -22.08 17.14
C GLN A 594 -32.21 -22.87 17.36
N ASP A 595 -32.28 -23.93 18.17
CA ASP A 595 -31.17 -24.86 18.42
C ASP A 595 -29.94 -24.11 18.99
N ASN A 596 -30.13 -23.43 20.12
CA ASN A 596 -29.09 -22.71 20.86
C ASN A 596 -29.31 -22.91 22.38
N LYS A 597 -28.60 -22.13 23.21
CA LYS A 597 -28.72 -22.11 24.69
C LYS A 597 -29.18 -20.74 25.18
N LEU A 598 -29.98 -20.03 24.38
CA LEU A 598 -30.50 -18.70 24.74
C LEU A 598 -31.49 -18.83 25.89
N ASN A 599 -31.46 -17.90 26.85
CA ASN A 599 -32.25 -17.96 28.06
C ASN A 599 -33.03 -16.66 28.34
N GLY A 600 -33.84 -16.66 29.40
CA GLY A 600 -34.72 -15.56 29.74
C GLY A 600 -35.95 -15.46 28.82
N THR A 601 -36.66 -14.33 28.91
CA THR A 601 -37.95 -14.17 28.25
C THR A 601 -37.84 -13.73 26.79
N VAL A 602 -38.80 -14.13 25.95
CA VAL A 602 -38.97 -13.57 24.60
C VAL A 602 -39.27 -12.06 24.68
N PRO A 603 -38.43 -11.18 24.11
CA PRO A 603 -38.61 -9.73 24.27
C PRO A 603 -39.93 -9.23 23.65
N GLN A 604 -40.74 -8.51 24.43
CA GLN A 604 -41.96 -7.87 23.93
C GLN A 604 -41.69 -6.91 22.76
N THR A 605 -40.48 -6.38 22.69
CA THR A 605 -40.02 -5.50 21.62
C THR A 605 -40.01 -6.14 20.24
N LEU A 606 -40.00 -7.47 20.13
CA LEU A 606 -40.10 -8.15 18.84
C LEU A 606 -41.47 -7.91 18.16
N GLY A 607 -42.55 -7.76 18.94
CA GLY A 607 -43.88 -7.45 18.39
C GLY A 607 -44.02 -6.01 17.86
N ILE A 608 -43.00 -5.16 18.04
CA ILE A 608 -42.93 -3.82 17.43
C ILE A 608 -42.48 -3.90 15.96
N ILE A 609 -41.87 -5.02 15.55
CA ILE A 609 -41.34 -5.23 14.21
C ILE A 609 -42.45 -5.80 13.32
N THR A 610 -43.29 -4.90 12.78
CA THR A 610 -44.46 -5.27 11.96
C THR A 610 -44.10 -5.95 10.64
N SER A 611 -42.84 -5.86 10.21
CA SER A 611 -42.30 -6.55 9.04
C SER A 611 -41.97 -8.03 9.28
N LEU A 612 -41.91 -8.48 10.54
CA LEU A 612 -41.49 -9.83 10.87
C LEU A 612 -42.51 -10.85 10.34
N ARG A 613 -42.01 -11.88 9.65
CA ARG A 613 -42.80 -12.96 9.02
C ARG A 613 -42.39 -14.33 9.50
N GLU A 614 -41.14 -14.51 9.88
CA GLU A 614 -40.63 -15.79 10.42
C GLU A 614 -39.92 -15.56 11.75
N LEU A 615 -40.32 -16.31 12.78
CA LEU A 615 -39.70 -16.28 14.10
C LEU A 615 -39.54 -17.71 14.63
N PHE A 616 -38.30 -18.20 14.62
CA PHE A 616 -37.95 -19.54 15.12
C PHE A 616 -37.02 -19.42 16.31
N LEU A 617 -37.49 -19.88 17.47
CA LEU A 617 -36.81 -19.80 18.76
C LEU A 617 -36.75 -21.15 19.48
N GLN A 618 -37.26 -22.21 18.86
CA GLN A 618 -37.40 -23.52 19.48
C GLN A 618 -36.03 -24.13 19.85
N ASN A 619 -36.03 -25.09 20.78
CA ASN A 619 -34.80 -25.73 21.28
C ASN A 619 -33.80 -24.70 21.86
N ASN A 620 -34.28 -23.92 22.82
CA ASN A 620 -33.51 -22.99 23.65
C ASN A 620 -33.96 -23.10 25.11
N GLU A 621 -33.31 -22.38 26.03
CA GLU A 621 -33.62 -22.31 27.47
C GLU A 621 -34.50 -21.10 27.82
N LEU A 622 -35.39 -20.70 26.89
CA LEU A 622 -36.27 -19.53 27.06
C LEU A 622 -37.40 -19.82 28.05
N ASP A 623 -37.76 -18.83 28.87
CA ASP A 623 -38.83 -18.92 29.87
C ASP A 623 -39.88 -17.80 29.73
N GLY A 624 -40.91 -17.85 30.56
CA GLY A 624 -42.00 -16.87 30.56
C GLY A 624 -43.03 -17.05 29.44
N ALA A 625 -43.98 -16.11 29.38
CA ALA A 625 -45.08 -16.14 28.41
C ALA A 625 -44.67 -15.48 27.07
N VAL A 626 -45.15 -16.03 25.95
CA VAL A 626 -44.99 -15.40 24.63
C VAL A 626 -45.74 -14.05 24.60
N PRO A 627 -45.06 -12.93 24.26
CA PRO A 627 -45.69 -11.62 24.19
C PRO A 627 -46.95 -11.58 23.31
N LEU A 628 -48.05 -11.03 23.84
CA LEU A 628 -49.34 -10.99 23.13
C LEU A 628 -49.26 -10.25 21.79
N ASN A 629 -48.47 -9.18 21.73
CA ASN A 629 -48.26 -8.41 20.50
C ASN A 629 -47.57 -9.20 19.38
N LEU A 630 -46.80 -10.25 19.70
CA LEU A 630 -46.29 -11.18 18.69
C LEU A 630 -47.37 -12.11 18.15
N LEU A 631 -48.24 -12.61 19.04
CA LEU A 631 -49.36 -13.50 18.66
C LEU A 631 -50.39 -12.78 17.79
N LEU A 632 -50.49 -11.44 17.91
CA LEU A 632 -51.37 -10.60 17.11
C LEU A 632 -50.78 -10.21 15.74
N ASN A 633 -49.52 -10.53 15.45
CA ASN A 633 -48.88 -10.18 14.19
C ASN A 633 -49.38 -11.11 13.05
N GLN A 634 -50.23 -10.56 12.19
CA GLN A 634 -50.84 -11.31 11.09
C GLN A 634 -49.79 -11.77 10.08
N GLY A 635 -49.77 -13.08 9.79
CA GLY A 635 -48.82 -13.68 8.85
C GLY A 635 -47.46 -14.06 9.44
N LEU A 636 -47.29 -13.98 10.77
CA LEU A 636 -46.12 -14.51 11.45
C LEU A 636 -46.16 -16.04 11.50
N THR A 637 -45.17 -16.68 10.88
CA THR A 637 -44.90 -18.12 11.03
C THR A 637 -43.92 -18.32 12.17
N TYR A 638 -44.30 -19.17 13.13
CA TYR A 638 -43.50 -19.51 14.30
C TYR A 638 -43.70 -20.99 14.66
N GLN A 639 -42.69 -21.60 15.28
CA GLN A 639 -42.78 -22.95 15.85
C GLN A 639 -42.91 -22.88 17.37
N ARG A 640 -43.74 -23.76 17.94
CA ARG A 640 -43.86 -23.91 19.40
C ARG A 640 -42.83 -24.95 19.87
N ASN A 641 -42.19 -24.66 21.00
CA ASN A 641 -41.43 -25.65 21.78
C ASN A 641 -42.32 -26.79 22.24
#